data_AF-A0A093I7Z6-F1
#
_entry.id   AF-A0A093I7Z6-F1
#
_cell.length_a   1.000
_cell.length_b   1.000
_cell.length_c   1.000
_cell.angle_alpha   90.00
_cell.angle_beta   90.00
_cell.angle_gamma   90.00
#
_symmetry.space_group_name_H-M   'P 1'
#
loop_
_entity.id
_entity.type
_entity.pdbx_description
1 polymer ?
#
loop_
_entity_poly.entity_id
_entity_poly.type
_entity_poly.pdbx_seq_one_letter_code
_entity_poly.pdbx_strand_id
1 'polypeptide(L)'
;ELKNTSGLLYPPEAPELQIRKMADLCFLVQHYELAYSCYHTAKKDFLNDQAMLYAAGALEMAAVSAFLQPGAPRPYPAHYMETAIQTYRDICKNMVLAERCVLLSAEILKSQSKYSEAAALLIRLTSEDSDLRSALLLEQAAHCFINMKSPMVRKFAFHMILAGHRFSKAGQKRHALRCYCQAMQVYKGKGWSLAEDHINFTIGRQSYTLCQLDNAVSAFRHILINDSKQPPAQQGAFLREYLYVYKNVTQLSPDGPLPQLPLPYINSSATRVFFGHDRRPAEGEKQAATHVSLDQEYDSESSQQWKELEEQVVSVVNKGTIPSNFQPTQFCLSRYSDNSRFPLAVIEEPITVEVSFRNPLKVPLLLTDLSLLWKFQPKDFNAKHGGETKELGACNDDMIGTEAIAEFLINSEETKVARLKLFPHQTGELHILGVVYNLGTVQGAVTLDGIDPSVGLQTGKFVANGLSVRGRQDLEIQGPRLNNTKEEKTSIKYGPDRRLDPIITEEMPLLEVFFINFPTGLLCGEIRKAYVEFVNVSKCPLTTLKVVSKHPEFFTFGGNTAVLTPLSPSASENCSAYKTVVTDPTSVRTALLSSASSLDFGLGTGAQPEVINVPLPDAVLLPGASVQLPMWLRGPDEEGVHEINFLFYYESIKRHSKMCHRVLRHTAVICTSRSLHIRATVCRSNALEDEEGRGDNMLVFVDVENINTSETGVKEFHIVQVSSNSKHWRLQKSVNVSEDKDTKLASRERAKLCFKAVRCKNSEENYTFADIVFGNEQIISSASPCADFFFQSLFSEFKRTHVQSPPHASQRAAKQSFDETVRLIQRCNEVDLNVVVLWKAYVVEDNKQLILEGQHHVALNTVGKEALSFPQKQELPEMVLLKFFRPESTPAPARPTPEQLSNLIKTSLHYPESFNHSFHQKSLCLVPVTLLLSNCSQAVVDVMIDLRHKTTSPEALEIHGSFTWLGQTQYRLQLKSQEVYSLQLKACFVHTGVYNLGTPRVFAKLADQATLFETSQQNSMPALIIINNI
;
A
#
# COMPACT_ATOMS: atom_id res chain seq x y z
N GLU A 1 21.15 94.06 0.92
CA GLU A 1 19.86 94.76 1.09
C GLU A 1 18.75 93.84 0.59
N LEU A 2 17.82 93.45 1.48
CA LEU A 2 16.64 92.66 1.11
C LEU A 2 15.45 93.31 1.80
N LYS A 3 14.68 94.08 1.00
CA LYS A 3 13.40 94.67 1.38
C LYS A 3 12.44 93.53 1.71
N ASN A 4 11.92 93.52 2.92
CA ASN A 4 10.79 92.68 3.30
C ASN A 4 9.64 93.56 3.80
N THR A 5 8.44 93.15 3.41
CA THR A 5 7.16 93.85 3.56
C THR A 5 6.86 94.30 5.00
N SER A 6 6.34 95.53 5.14
CA SER A 6 5.98 96.28 6.37
C SER A 6 7.12 96.94 7.20
N GLY A 7 8.03 97.62 6.52
CA GLY A 7 8.08 99.09 6.56
C GLY A 7 8.44 99.88 7.84
N LEU A 8 9.00 99.31 8.91
CA LEU A 8 9.68 100.11 9.95
C LEU A 8 11.14 99.68 10.07
N LEU A 9 12.06 100.53 9.58
CA LEU A 9 13.50 100.38 9.77
C LEU A 9 13.91 101.31 10.90
N TYR A 10 14.26 100.73 12.05
CA TYR A 10 14.79 101.52 13.16
C TYR A 10 16.18 102.05 12.82
N PRO A 11 16.47 103.35 13.04
CA PRO A 11 17.84 103.86 12.99
C PRO A 11 18.66 103.21 14.12
N PRO A 12 19.97 103.00 13.93
CA PRO A 12 20.81 102.31 14.92
C PRO A 12 20.79 102.97 16.30
N GLU A 13 20.51 104.27 16.38
CA GLU A 13 20.39 105.06 17.61
C GLU A 13 19.00 104.98 18.28
N ALA A 14 18.01 104.33 17.67
CA ALA A 14 16.65 104.21 18.24
C ALA A 14 16.68 103.52 19.61
N PRO A 15 15.92 104.01 20.61
CA PRO A 15 15.96 103.45 21.96
C PRO A 15 15.62 101.96 21.98
N GLU A 16 14.71 101.49 21.13
CA GLU A 16 14.33 100.08 21.00
C GLU A 16 15.50 99.22 20.51
N LEU A 17 16.26 99.70 19.52
CA LEU A 17 17.46 99.02 19.04
C LEU A 17 18.63 99.11 20.03
N GLN A 18 18.74 100.20 20.79
CA GLN A 18 19.73 100.32 21.86
C GLN A 18 19.43 99.33 23.00
N ILE A 19 18.16 99.16 23.39
CA ILE A 19 17.74 98.14 24.37
C ILE A 19 18.00 96.73 23.83
N ARG A 20 17.71 96.47 22.55
CA ARG A 20 18.02 95.20 21.89
C ARG A 20 19.53 94.93 21.86
N LYS A 21 20.36 95.92 21.52
CA LYS A 21 21.82 95.81 21.52
C LYS A 21 22.37 95.57 22.92
N MET A 22 21.84 96.24 23.93
CA MET A 22 22.16 95.98 25.33
C MET A 22 21.83 94.54 25.71
N ALA A 23 20.66 94.03 25.30
CA ALA A 23 20.28 92.65 25.52
C ALA A 23 21.24 91.65 24.84
N ASP A 24 21.64 91.90 23.59
CA ASP A 24 22.62 91.07 22.86
C ASP A 24 23.99 91.07 23.56
N LEU A 25 24.47 92.22 24.06
CA LEU A 25 25.70 92.31 24.85
C LEU A 25 25.60 91.55 26.17
N CYS A 26 24.48 91.70 26.89
CA CYS A 26 24.21 90.95 28.12
C CYS A 26 24.17 89.44 27.88
N PHE A 27 23.61 89.00 26.74
CA PHE A 27 23.58 87.61 26.34
C PHE A 27 24.99 87.07 26.07
N LEU A 28 25.85 87.84 25.39
CA LEU A 28 27.24 87.46 25.09
C LEU A 28 28.10 87.30 26.35
N VAL A 29 27.90 88.15 27.37
CA VAL A 29 28.60 88.03 28.66
C VAL A 29 27.92 87.05 29.64
N GLN A 30 26.98 86.23 29.15
CA GLN A 30 26.26 85.20 29.90
C GLN A 30 25.37 85.73 31.04
N HIS A 31 25.01 87.01 31.01
CA HIS A 31 24.11 87.62 31.99
C HIS A 31 22.64 87.47 31.57
N TYR A 32 22.18 86.21 31.46
CA TYR A 32 20.92 85.86 30.80
C TYR A 32 19.65 86.47 31.42
N GLU A 33 19.64 86.74 32.73
CA GLU A 33 18.49 87.36 33.41
C GLU A 33 18.23 88.80 32.93
N LEU A 34 19.31 89.58 32.80
CA LEU A 34 19.24 90.95 32.29
C LEU A 34 18.93 90.94 30.80
N ALA A 35 19.55 90.03 30.04
CA ALA A 35 19.25 89.84 28.62
C ALA A 35 17.77 89.53 28.38
N TYR A 36 17.17 88.61 29.16
CA TYR A 36 15.73 88.31 29.10
C TYR A 36 14.88 89.56 29.33
N SER A 37 15.18 90.32 30.39
CA SER A 37 14.41 91.51 30.76
C SER A 37 14.47 92.57 29.66
N CYS A 38 15.65 92.80 29.09
CA CYS A 38 15.83 93.72 27.97
C CYS A 38 15.12 93.24 26.69
N TYR A 39 15.21 91.95 26.33
CA TYR A 39 14.48 91.40 25.18
C TYR A 39 12.96 91.42 25.37
N HIS A 40 12.47 91.18 26.59
CA HIS A 40 11.05 91.21 26.92
C HIS A 40 10.47 92.62 26.76
N THR A 41 11.22 93.65 27.20
CA THR A 41 10.86 95.06 26.98
C THR A 41 10.90 95.40 25.50
N ALA A 42 12.01 95.12 24.80
CA ALA A 42 12.16 95.43 23.38
C ALA A 42 11.07 94.78 22.51
N LYS A 43 10.69 93.53 22.82
CA LYS A 43 9.57 92.85 22.16
C LYS A 43 8.27 93.66 22.24
N LYS A 44 7.93 94.20 23.42
CA LYS A 44 6.66 94.92 23.63
C LYS A 44 6.61 96.14 22.72
N ASP A 45 7.71 96.88 22.65
CA ASP A 45 7.82 98.08 21.83
C ASP A 45 7.75 97.74 20.34
N PHE A 46 8.48 96.70 19.89
CA PHE A 46 8.40 96.24 18.50
C PHE A 46 7.01 95.73 18.10
N LEU A 47 6.25 95.10 19.01
CA LEU A 47 4.87 94.67 18.74
C LEU A 47 3.90 95.84 18.64
N ASN A 48 4.07 96.87 19.49
CA ASN A 48 3.26 98.09 19.41
C ASN A 48 3.46 98.80 18.07
N ASP A 49 4.69 98.83 17.57
CA ASP A 49 5.06 99.50 16.33
C ASP A 49 4.83 98.64 15.08
N GLN A 50 4.24 97.44 15.21
CA GLN A 50 4.04 96.47 14.12
C GLN A 50 5.34 96.09 13.39
N ALA A 51 6.48 96.20 14.06
CA ALA A 51 7.79 95.85 13.53
C ALA A 51 8.05 94.33 13.67
N MET A 52 7.25 93.54 12.97
CA MET A 52 7.07 92.09 13.22
C MET A 52 8.35 91.25 13.12
N LEU A 53 9.30 91.62 12.25
CA LEU A 53 10.58 90.92 12.14
C LEU A 53 11.45 91.12 13.40
N TYR A 54 11.53 92.36 13.91
CA TYR A 54 12.25 92.70 15.13
C TYR A 54 11.55 92.10 16.36
N ALA A 55 10.21 92.14 16.39
CA ALA A 55 9.41 91.51 17.43
C ALA A 55 9.63 89.99 17.51
N ALA A 56 9.68 89.29 16.37
CA ALA A 56 9.95 87.85 16.32
C ALA A 56 11.37 87.51 16.81
N GLY A 57 12.39 88.31 16.44
CA GLY A 57 13.75 88.14 16.94
C GLY A 57 13.92 88.43 18.42
N ALA A 58 13.15 89.40 18.96
CA ALA A 58 13.05 89.68 20.40
C ALA A 58 12.37 88.54 21.16
N LEU A 59 11.26 88.00 20.64
CA LEU A 59 10.57 86.84 21.18
C LEU A 59 11.48 85.60 21.26
N GLU A 60 12.17 85.29 20.15
CA GLU A 60 13.09 84.16 20.03
C GLU A 60 14.19 84.24 21.10
N MET A 61 14.90 85.38 21.17
CA MET A 61 16.01 85.54 22.11
C MET A 61 15.54 85.70 23.56
N ALA A 62 14.36 86.25 23.82
CA ALA A 62 13.77 86.23 25.16
C ALA A 62 13.54 84.78 25.62
N ALA A 63 12.97 83.93 24.76
CA ALA A 63 12.73 82.53 25.09
C ALA A 63 14.04 81.74 25.34
N VAL A 64 15.08 82.00 24.53
CA VAL A 64 16.41 81.38 24.68
C VAL A 64 17.11 81.87 25.96
N SER A 65 17.06 83.16 26.25
CA SER A 65 17.66 83.74 27.47
C SER A 65 17.01 83.19 28.74
N ALA A 66 15.69 83.02 28.73
CA ALA A 66 14.97 82.39 29.84
C ALA A 66 15.38 80.92 30.04
N PHE A 67 15.68 80.20 28.97
CA PHE A 67 16.12 78.81 29.05
C PHE A 67 17.56 78.65 29.57
N LEU A 68 18.49 79.51 29.15
CA LEU A 68 19.91 79.42 29.54
C LEU A 68 20.20 79.92 30.96
N GLN A 69 19.23 80.50 31.66
CA GLN A 69 19.40 81.00 33.02
C GLN A 69 19.72 79.83 33.99
N PRO A 70 20.87 79.84 34.68
CA PRO A 70 21.24 78.80 35.65
C PRO A 70 20.25 78.78 36.82
N GLY A 71 19.64 77.62 37.13
CA GLY A 71 18.71 77.47 38.24
C GLY A 71 17.35 78.19 38.06
N ALA A 72 16.91 78.37 36.81
CA ALA A 72 15.79 79.21 36.43
C ALA A 72 14.50 79.02 37.28
N PRO A 73 13.95 80.09 37.88
CA PRO A 73 12.62 80.07 38.51
C PRO A 73 11.47 80.13 37.50
N ARG A 74 11.74 80.49 36.23
CA ARG A 74 10.73 80.65 35.17
C ARG A 74 10.83 79.50 34.16
N PRO A 75 9.72 78.82 33.84
CA PRO A 75 9.71 77.78 32.80
C PRO A 75 9.96 78.41 31.43
N TYR A 76 10.62 77.65 30.54
CA TYR A 76 10.81 78.02 29.14
C TYR A 76 9.48 78.47 28.49
N PRO A 77 9.39 79.70 27.98
CA PRO A 77 8.14 80.24 27.45
C PRO A 77 7.92 79.75 26.01
N ALA A 78 7.46 78.50 25.85
CA ALA A 78 7.24 77.87 24.54
C ALA A 78 6.31 78.71 23.62
N HIS A 79 5.31 79.37 24.20
CA HIS A 79 4.40 80.25 23.46
C HIS A 79 5.09 81.45 22.79
N TYR A 80 6.21 81.96 23.34
CA TYR A 80 7.00 83.01 22.68
C TYR A 80 7.64 82.48 21.41
N MET A 81 8.20 81.28 21.49
CA MET A 81 8.83 80.64 20.35
C MET A 81 7.80 80.28 19.27
N GLU A 82 6.65 79.74 19.66
CA GLU A 82 5.55 79.44 18.73
C GLU A 82 5.02 80.69 18.02
N THR A 83 4.85 81.80 18.75
CA THR A 83 4.46 83.09 18.16
C THR A 83 5.53 83.62 17.21
N ALA A 84 6.81 83.50 17.56
CA ALA A 84 7.93 83.89 16.69
C ALA A 84 7.96 83.05 15.41
N ILE A 85 7.79 81.72 15.51
CA ILE A 85 7.72 80.82 14.36
C ILE A 85 6.56 81.22 13.42
N GLN A 86 5.36 81.43 13.97
CA GLN A 86 4.20 81.84 13.18
C GLN A 86 4.42 83.20 12.51
N THR A 87 5.04 84.15 13.23
CA THR A 87 5.35 85.49 12.71
C THR A 87 6.38 85.44 11.58
N TYR A 88 7.44 84.65 11.73
CA TYR A 88 8.43 84.46 10.66
C TYR A 88 7.83 83.79 9.43
N ARG A 89 6.98 82.77 9.63
CA ARG A 89 6.35 81.99 8.56
C ARG A 89 5.29 82.77 7.80
N ASP A 90 4.28 83.29 8.51
CA ASP A 90 3.05 83.79 7.87
C ASP A 90 3.14 85.27 7.54
N ILE A 91 3.72 86.07 8.44
CA ILE A 91 3.75 87.53 8.32
C ILE A 91 5.01 87.97 7.57
N CYS A 92 6.19 87.55 8.05
CA CYS A 92 7.46 87.93 7.45
C CYS A 92 7.79 87.14 6.18
N LYS A 93 7.07 86.03 5.92
CA LYS A 93 7.30 85.10 4.81
C LYS A 93 8.76 84.65 4.67
N ASN A 94 9.49 84.60 5.78
CA ASN A 94 10.90 84.22 5.83
C ASN A 94 11.03 82.83 6.44
N MET A 95 10.95 81.82 5.56
CA MET A 95 11.00 80.42 5.96
C MET A 95 12.33 80.02 6.59
N VAL A 96 13.46 80.62 6.18
CA VAL A 96 14.78 80.30 6.73
C VAL A 96 14.85 80.68 8.22
N LEU A 97 14.32 81.85 8.59
CA LEU A 97 14.24 82.27 9.98
C LEU A 97 13.25 81.41 10.79
N ALA A 98 12.10 81.06 10.18
CA ALA A 98 11.13 80.16 10.81
C ALA A 98 11.74 78.77 11.09
N GLU A 99 12.50 78.20 10.14
CA GLU A 99 13.21 76.94 10.27
C GLU A 99 14.26 76.96 11.37
N ARG A 100 15.13 77.98 11.37
CA ARG A 100 16.12 78.17 12.43
C ARG A 100 15.45 78.22 13.81
N CYS A 101 14.36 78.97 13.92
CA CYS A 101 13.59 79.13 15.14
C CYS A 101 12.98 77.80 15.61
N VAL A 102 12.40 77.01 14.69
CA VAL A 102 11.86 75.66 14.98
C VAL A 102 12.96 74.69 15.41
N LEU A 103 14.10 74.64 14.71
CA LEU A 103 15.20 73.74 15.05
C LEU A 103 15.76 74.05 16.45
N LEU A 104 15.95 75.34 16.76
CA LEU A 104 16.39 75.78 18.08
C LEU A 104 15.37 75.42 19.16
N SER A 105 14.07 75.68 18.91
CA SER A 105 12.99 75.30 19.82
C SER A 105 12.93 73.79 20.05
N ALA A 106 13.13 72.99 19.01
CA ALA A 106 13.07 71.53 19.09
C ALA A 106 14.21 70.98 19.96
N GLU A 107 15.43 71.51 19.84
CA GLU A 107 16.56 71.09 20.68
C GLU A 107 16.37 71.48 22.15
N ILE A 108 15.83 72.68 22.42
CA ILE A 108 15.47 73.10 23.79
C ILE A 108 14.41 72.15 24.40
N LEU A 109 13.39 71.77 23.62
CA LEU A 109 12.36 70.85 24.10
C LEU A 109 12.90 69.43 24.29
N LYS A 110 13.80 68.95 23.42
CA LYS A 110 14.48 67.67 23.57
C LYS A 110 15.33 67.64 24.86
N SER A 111 16.06 68.70 25.18
CA SER A 111 16.86 68.77 26.42
C SER A 111 15.98 68.74 27.68
N GLN A 112 14.73 69.20 27.59
CA GLN A 112 13.71 69.09 28.63
C GLN A 112 12.94 67.75 28.63
N SER A 113 13.34 66.79 27.81
CA SER A 113 12.63 65.51 27.58
C SER A 113 11.19 65.64 27.05
N LYS A 114 10.82 66.79 26.47
CA LYS A 114 9.51 67.07 25.86
C LYS A 114 9.49 66.68 24.38
N TYR A 115 9.79 65.43 24.09
CA TYR A 115 9.94 64.93 22.73
C TYR A 115 8.64 64.99 21.88
N SER A 116 7.46 64.89 22.49
CA SER A 116 6.17 65.00 21.78
C SER A 116 5.94 66.39 21.19
N GLU A 117 6.22 67.44 21.97
CA GLU A 117 6.08 68.83 21.55
C GLU A 117 7.13 69.16 20.46
N ALA A 118 8.37 68.69 20.63
CA ALA A 118 9.42 68.83 19.63
C ALA A 118 9.04 68.17 18.28
N ALA A 119 8.50 66.95 18.31
CA ALA A 119 8.05 66.26 17.10
C ALA A 119 6.92 67.02 16.38
N ALA A 120 5.94 67.53 17.13
CA ALA A 120 4.82 68.29 16.58
C ALA A 120 5.29 69.58 15.87
N LEU A 121 6.27 70.28 16.46
CA LEU A 121 6.85 71.48 15.86
C LEU A 121 7.55 71.18 14.52
N LEU A 122 8.36 70.11 14.48
CA LEU A 122 9.08 69.70 13.27
C LEU A 122 8.11 69.29 12.15
N ILE A 123 7.07 68.51 12.47
CA ILE A 123 6.07 68.05 11.49
C ILE A 123 5.28 69.24 10.93
N ARG A 124 4.92 70.22 11.77
CA ARG A 124 4.14 71.41 11.35
C ARG A 124 4.84 72.28 10.31
N LEU A 125 6.16 72.22 10.25
CA LEU A 125 6.98 72.97 9.29
C LEU A 125 7.20 72.22 7.96
N THR A 126 6.72 70.98 7.84
CA THR A 126 6.77 70.25 6.58
C THR A 126 5.85 70.90 5.54
N SER A 127 6.34 71.09 4.32
CA SER A 127 5.56 71.58 3.18
C SER A 127 6.01 70.92 1.87
N GLU A 128 5.28 71.16 0.79
CA GLU A 128 5.61 70.62 -0.53
C GLU A 128 6.63 71.47 -1.30
N ASP A 129 6.94 72.68 -0.81
CA ASP A 129 7.86 73.62 -1.47
C ASP A 129 9.32 73.15 -1.44
N SER A 130 9.68 72.30 -0.47
CA SER A 130 11.02 71.71 -0.36
C SER A 130 10.95 70.31 0.22
N ASP A 131 11.03 69.31 -0.67
CA ASP A 131 11.02 67.89 -0.28
C ASP A 131 12.21 67.54 0.63
N LEU A 132 13.39 68.12 0.40
CA LEU A 132 14.58 67.84 1.20
C LEU A 132 14.43 68.34 2.64
N ARG A 133 13.95 69.57 2.82
CA ARG A 133 13.68 70.15 4.14
C ARG A 133 12.66 69.30 4.88
N SER A 134 11.53 69.01 4.22
CA SER A 134 10.46 68.20 4.81
C SER A 134 10.95 66.80 5.20
N ALA A 135 11.81 66.18 4.40
CA ALA A 135 12.40 64.88 4.71
C ALA A 135 13.28 64.91 5.98
N LEU A 136 14.16 65.91 6.11
CA LEU A 136 15.02 66.08 7.29
C LEU A 136 14.19 66.31 8.56
N LEU A 137 13.18 67.17 8.49
CA LEU A 137 12.30 67.46 9.63
C LEU A 137 11.49 66.24 10.05
N LEU A 138 10.98 65.45 9.10
CA LEU A 138 10.25 64.20 9.38
C LEU A 138 11.15 63.13 10.01
N GLU A 139 12.39 62.99 9.54
CA GLU A 139 13.37 62.07 10.13
C GLU A 139 13.70 62.48 11.57
N GLN A 140 13.95 63.77 11.83
CA GLN A 140 14.17 64.27 13.18
C GLN A 140 12.93 64.09 14.08
N ALA A 141 11.73 64.30 13.54
CA ALA A 141 10.49 64.04 14.27
C ALA A 141 10.32 62.55 14.60
N ALA A 142 10.72 61.66 13.69
CA ALA A 142 10.74 60.22 13.96
C ALA A 142 11.65 59.91 15.16
N HIS A 143 12.89 60.43 15.18
CA HIS A 143 13.81 60.24 16.30
C HIS A 143 13.29 60.79 17.63
N CYS A 144 12.46 61.85 17.62
CA CYS A 144 11.76 62.26 18.82
C CYS A 144 10.80 61.17 19.35
N PHE A 145 10.05 60.48 18.48
CA PHE A 145 9.11 59.43 18.89
C PHE A 145 9.78 58.20 19.51
N ILE A 146 11.00 57.84 19.08
CA ILE A 146 11.73 56.70 19.66
C ILE A 146 12.36 57.05 21.02
N ASN A 147 12.74 58.31 21.23
CA ASN A 147 13.36 58.80 22.47
C ASN A 147 12.35 59.23 23.55
N MET A 148 11.05 59.12 23.29
CA MET A 148 10.01 59.35 24.31
C MET A 148 10.15 58.37 25.48
N LYS A 149 9.72 58.78 26.68
CA LYS A 149 9.69 57.92 27.89
C LYS A 149 8.98 56.58 27.66
N SER A 150 7.95 56.57 26.81
CA SER A 150 7.37 55.36 26.23
C SER A 150 7.61 55.39 24.71
N PRO A 151 8.56 54.59 24.18
CA PRO A 151 8.94 54.64 22.77
C PRO A 151 7.75 54.34 21.84
N MET A 152 7.40 55.30 20.98
CA MET A 152 6.32 55.15 20.00
C MET A 152 6.84 54.58 18.68
N VAL A 153 7.31 53.33 18.71
CA VAL A 153 8.01 52.66 17.59
C VAL A 153 7.25 52.67 16.25
N ARG A 154 5.90 52.57 16.28
CA ARG A 154 5.08 52.64 15.06
C ARG A 154 5.01 54.05 14.48
N LYS A 155 4.95 55.09 15.33
CA LYS A 155 5.01 56.48 14.87
C LYS A 155 6.39 56.79 14.31
N PHE A 156 7.46 56.29 14.94
CA PHE A 156 8.80 56.35 14.39
C PHE A 156 8.84 55.75 12.97
N ALA A 157 8.44 54.49 12.79
CA ALA A 157 8.50 53.82 11.49
C ALA A 157 7.65 54.54 10.42
N PHE A 158 6.45 54.99 10.77
CA PHE A 158 5.58 55.75 9.87
C PHE A 158 6.25 57.05 9.37
N HIS A 159 6.82 57.84 10.28
CA HIS A 159 7.50 59.09 9.90
C HIS A 159 8.81 58.84 9.16
N MET A 160 9.52 57.74 9.45
CA MET A 160 10.68 57.30 8.65
C MET A 160 10.29 56.94 7.22
N ILE A 161 9.14 56.28 7.01
CA ILE A 161 8.63 55.98 5.66
C ILE A 161 8.28 57.27 4.90
N LEU A 162 7.62 58.22 5.55
CA LEU A 162 7.30 59.52 4.96
C LEU A 162 8.56 60.32 4.62
N ALA A 163 9.54 60.34 5.52
CA ALA A 163 10.86 60.95 5.28
C ALA A 163 11.55 60.29 4.09
N GLY A 164 11.55 58.95 4.02
CA GLY A 164 12.12 58.19 2.92
C GLY A 164 11.49 58.52 1.56
N HIS A 165 10.16 58.66 1.51
CA HIS A 165 9.44 59.08 0.31
C HIS A 165 9.84 60.49 -0.14
N ARG A 166 9.91 61.47 0.80
CA ARG A 166 10.34 62.84 0.52
C ARG A 166 11.83 62.90 0.09
N PHE A 167 12.72 62.13 0.73
CA PHE A 167 14.11 61.98 0.29
C PHE A 167 14.21 61.41 -1.13
N SER A 168 13.38 60.43 -1.49
CA SER A 168 13.36 59.88 -2.85
C SER A 168 12.92 60.93 -3.88
N LYS A 169 11.90 61.75 -3.57
CA LYS A 169 11.47 62.87 -4.43
C LYS A 169 12.57 63.94 -4.59
N ALA A 170 13.31 64.22 -3.51
CA ALA A 170 14.46 65.11 -3.53
C ALA A 170 15.73 64.53 -4.20
N GLY A 171 15.66 63.33 -4.79
CA GLY A 171 16.80 62.65 -5.42
C GLY A 171 17.82 62.03 -4.45
N GLN A 172 17.58 62.10 -3.15
CA GLN A 172 18.47 61.59 -2.09
C GLN A 172 18.25 60.10 -1.82
N LYS A 173 18.52 59.25 -2.82
CA LYS A 173 18.22 57.81 -2.80
C LYS A 173 18.89 57.04 -1.64
N ARG A 174 20.12 57.39 -1.26
CA ARG A 174 20.82 56.74 -0.13
C ARG A 174 20.12 56.99 1.20
N HIS A 175 19.68 58.24 1.42
CA HIS A 175 18.92 58.62 2.60
C HIS A 175 17.54 57.95 2.60
N ALA A 176 16.87 57.92 1.45
CA ALA A 176 15.61 57.19 1.29
C ALA A 176 15.75 55.72 1.69
N LEU A 177 16.75 55.01 1.13
CA LEU A 177 17.02 53.61 1.46
C LEU A 177 17.29 53.41 2.97
N ARG A 178 18.11 54.27 3.58
CA ARG A 178 18.37 54.23 5.04
C ARG A 178 17.07 54.31 5.83
N CYS A 179 16.20 55.27 5.50
CA CYS A 179 14.94 55.48 6.21
C CYS A 179 14.01 54.27 6.09
N TYR A 180 13.87 53.67 4.90
CA TYR A 180 13.07 52.46 4.70
C TYR A 180 13.66 51.24 5.43
N CYS A 181 15.00 51.08 5.43
CA CYS A 181 15.65 50.01 6.19
C CYS A 181 15.42 50.14 7.70
N GLN A 182 15.46 51.36 8.25
CA GLN A 182 15.14 51.61 9.67
C GLN A 182 13.66 51.31 9.97
N ALA A 183 12.74 51.67 9.07
CA ALA A 183 11.32 51.34 9.22
C ALA A 183 11.07 49.82 9.15
N MET A 184 11.79 49.09 8.29
CA MET A 184 11.67 47.63 8.17
C MET A 184 11.97 46.91 9.49
N GLN A 185 12.94 47.39 10.29
CA GLN A 185 13.26 46.80 11.60
C GLN A 185 12.06 46.81 12.56
N VAL A 186 11.12 47.73 12.38
CA VAL A 186 9.91 47.81 13.22
C VAL A 186 8.84 46.83 12.76
N TYR A 187 8.67 46.64 11.45
CA TYR A 187 7.59 45.81 10.89
C TYR A 187 7.95 44.34 10.72
N LYS A 188 9.22 44.04 10.40
CA LYS A 188 9.71 42.70 10.08
C LYS A 188 9.27 41.65 11.11
N GLY A 189 8.55 40.64 10.65
CA GLY A 189 8.15 39.47 11.44
C GLY A 189 7.02 39.74 12.42
N LYS A 190 6.31 40.87 12.30
CA LYS A 190 5.19 41.24 13.19
C LYS A 190 3.81 41.07 12.56
N GLY A 191 3.73 40.45 11.38
CA GLY A 191 2.47 40.08 10.71
C GLY A 191 1.79 41.22 9.93
N TRP A 192 2.47 42.34 9.69
CA TRP A 192 1.96 43.48 8.91
C TRP A 192 2.32 43.36 7.42
N SER A 193 1.86 42.28 6.77
CA SER A 193 2.34 41.91 5.42
C SER A 193 2.21 43.04 4.39
N LEU A 194 1.10 43.78 4.37
CA LEU A 194 0.93 44.89 3.41
C LEU A 194 1.98 46.00 3.58
N ALA A 195 2.36 46.31 4.82
CA ALA A 195 3.40 47.30 5.11
C ALA A 195 4.79 46.74 4.77
N GLU A 196 5.05 45.48 5.13
CA GLU A 196 6.30 44.81 4.77
C GLU A 196 6.49 44.73 3.25
N ASP A 197 5.45 44.40 2.49
CA ASP A 197 5.47 44.34 1.03
C ASP A 197 5.83 45.70 0.44
N HIS A 198 5.15 46.77 0.88
CA HIS A 198 5.44 48.13 0.40
C HIS A 198 6.87 48.57 0.72
N ILE A 199 7.35 48.32 1.93
CA ILE A 199 8.71 48.72 2.35
C ILE A 199 9.74 47.89 1.58
N ASN A 200 9.60 46.57 1.50
CA ASN A 200 10.53 45.71 0.74
C ASN A 200 10.53 46.06 -0.75
N PHE A 201 9.37 46.34 -1.35
CA PHE A 201 9.28 46.76 -2.74
C PHE A 201 10.05 48.05 -2.98
N THR A 202 9.91 49.01 -2.07
CA THR A 202 10.63 50.29 -2.16
C THR A 202 12.13 50.12 -1.92
N ILE A 203 12.54 49.32 -0.93
CA ILE A 203 13.95 48.96 -0.69
C ILE A 203 14.55 48.32 -1.94
N GLY A 204 13.83 47.40 -2.59
CA GLY A 204 14.25 46.73 -3.81
C GLY A 204 14.54 47.73 -4.94
N ARG A 205 13.60 48.63 -5.22
CA ARG A 205 13.75 49.67 -6.27
C ARG A 205 14.87 50.66 -5.98
N GLN A 206 14.99 51.12 -4.74
CA GLN A 206 16.04 52.07 -4.37
C GLN A 206 17.43 51.41 -4.41
N SER A 207 17.54 50.17 -3.91
CA SER A 207 18.80 49.41 -3.94
C SER A 207 19.24 49.13 -5.38
N TYR A 208 18.31 48.75 -6.27
CA TYR A 208 18.60 48.58 -7.69
C TYR A 208 19.16 49.88 -8.31
N THR A 209 18.52 51.00 -8.03
CA THR A 209 18.95 52.31 -8.55
C THR A 209 20.33 52.75 -8.02
N LEU A 210 20.71 52.27 -6.84
CA LEU A 210 22.03 52.50 -6.23
C LEU A 210 23.07 51.43 -6.64
N CYS A 211 22.75 50.55 -7.60
CA CYS A 211 23.59 49.43 -8.04
C CYS A 211 23.91 48.41 -6.92
N GLN A 212 23.08 48.35 -5.87
CA GLN A 212 23.17 47.34 -4.80
C GLN A 212 22.26 46.16 -5.15
N LEU A 213 22.68 45.35 -6.13
CA LEU A 213 21.81 44.33 -6.72
C LEU A 213 21.47 43.21 -5.74
N ASP A 214 22.41 42.76 -4.90
CA ASP A 214 22.14 41.70 -3.90
C ASP A 214 21.07 42.11 -2.88
N ASN A 215 21.13 43.37 -2.43
CA ASN A 215 20.13 43.96 -1.55
C ASN A 215 18.76 44.04 -2.24
N ALA A 216 18.74 44.39 -3.53
CA ALA A 216 17.52 44.45 -4.32
C ALA A 216 16.88 43.06 -4.49
N VAL A 217 17.66 42.06 -4.89
CA VAL A 217 17.23 40.66 -5.02
C VAL A 217 16.68 40.14 -3.70
N SER A 218 17.39 40.38 -2.58
CA SER A 218 16.97 39.93 -1.25
C SER A 218 15.64 40.56 -0.83
N ALA A 219 15.44 41.86 -1.08
CA ALA A 219 14.21 42.56 -0.76
C ALA A 219 13.02 42.03 -1.58
N PHE A 220 13.18 41.86 -2.90
CA PHE A 220 12.11 41.29 -3.74
C PHE A 220 11.84 39.82 -3.42
N ARG A 221 12.87 39.02 -3.13
CA ARG A 221 12.73 37.62 -2.69
C ARG A 221 11.85 37.52 -1.45
N HIS A 222 12.02 38.39 -0.46
CA HIS A 222 11.20 38.40 0.75
C HIS A 222 9.71 38.62 0.49
N ILE A 223 9.35 39.41 -0.53
CA ILE A 223 7.95 39.66 -0.89
C ILE A 223 7.31 38.42 -1.51
N LEU A 224 8.10 37.63 -2.27
CA LEU A 224 7.63 36.42 -2.93
C LEU A 224 7.52 35.21 -1.99
N ILE A 225 8.34 35.17 -0.93
CA ILE A 225 8.34 34.08 0.07
C ILE A 225 7.22 34.25 1.12
N ASN A 226 6.85 35.50 1.43
CA ASN A 226 5.80 35.74 2.40
C ASN A 226 4.42 35.65 1.74
N ASP A 227 3.40 35.20 2.46
CA ASP A 227 2.00 35.19 1.99
C ASP A 227 1.48 36.64 1.83
N SER A 228 1.82 37.25 0.69
CA SER A 228 1.39 38.60 0.35
C SER A 228 -0.12 38.64 0.15
N LYS A 229 -0.76 39.60 0.81
CA LYS A 229 -2.22 39.84 0.68
C LYS A 229 -2.57 40.84 -0.43
N GLN A 230 -1.59 41.26 -1.22
CA GLN A 230 -1.75 42.23 -2.30
C GLN A 230 -2.61 41.68 -3.46
N PRO A 231 -3.21 42.55 -4.29
CA PRO A 231 -3.97 42.12 -5.46
C PRO A 231 -3.06 41.46 -6.52
N PRO A 232 -3.62 40.61 -7.41
CA PRO A 232 -2.84 39.88 -8.42
C PRO A 232 -1.97 40.78 -9.30
N ALA A 233 -2.47 41.96 -9.70
CA ALA A 233 -1.72 42.92 -10.50
C ALA A 233 -0.43 43.39 -9.80
N GLN A 234 -0.49 43.60 -8.48
CA GLN A 234 0.65 44.03 -7.68
C GLN A 234 1.63 42.88 -7.43
N GLN A 235 1.13 41.66 -7.16
CA GLN A 235 1.98 40.46 -7.04
C GLN A 235 2.71 40.15 -8.36
N GLY A 236 2.03 40.29 -9.50
CA GLY A 236 2.64 40.17 -10.82
C GLY A 236 3.72 41.24 -11.08
N ALA A 237 3.54 42.46 -10.57
CA ALA A 237 4.57 43.49 -10.63
C ALA A 237 5.80 43.12 -9.77
N PHE A 238 5.61 42.57 -8.57
CA PHE A 238 6.71 42.09 -7.74
C PHE A 238 7.54 41.00 -8.44
N LEU A 239 6.87 40.03 -9.05
CA LEU A 239 7.54 38.95 -9.79
C LEU A 239 8.31 39.50 -11.00
N ARG A 240 7.73 40.42 -11.78
CA ARG A 240 8.44 41.03 -12.93
C ARG A 240 9.68 41.81 -12.51
N GLU A 241 9.59 42.63 -11.45
CA GLU A 241 10.74 43.38 -10.93
C GLU A 241 11.82 42.44 -10.39
N TYR A 242 11.43 41.37 -9.68
CA TYR A 242 12.36 40.34 -9.23
C TYR A 242 13.12 39.72 -10.41
N LEU A 243 12.40 39.23 -11.43
CA LEU A 243 13.01 38.62 -12.61
C LEU A 243 13.92 39.60 -13.36
N TYR A 244 13.53 40.87 -13.44
CA TYR A 244 14.30 41.91 -14.11
C TYR A 244 15.63 42.20 -13.41
N VAL A 245 15.58 42.44 -12.09
CA VAL A 245 16.79 42.66 -11.29
C VAL A 245 17.68 41.43 -11.33
N TYR A 246 17.08 40.24 -11.24
CA TYR A 246 17.84 38.99 -11.25
C TYR A 246 18.57 38.77 -12.58
N LYS A 247 17.90 39.01 -13.72
CA LYS A 247 18.51 38.92 -15.05
C LYS A 247 19.76 39.81 -15.16
N ASN A 248 19.73 41.01 -14.58
CA ASN A 248 20.88 41.92 -14.56
C ASN A 248 22.02 41.41 -13.65
N VAL A 249 21.71 40.74 -12.54
CA VAL A 249 22.73 40.07 -11.71
C VAL A 249 23.41 38.94 -12.47
N THR A 250 22.63 38.08 -13.14
CA THR A 250 23.18 36.95 -13.90
C THR A 250 24.05 37.40 -15.07
N GLN A 251 23.73 38.54 -15.71
CA GLN A 251 24.57 39.11 -16.76
C GLN A 251 25.95 39.58 -16.27
N LEU A 252 26.08 39.94 -15.00
CA LEU A 252 27.36 40.35 -14.41
C LEU A 252 28.26 39.16 -14.03
N SER A 253 27.68 37.98 -13.81
CA SER A 253 28.39 36.75 -13.45
C SER A 253 27.83 35.54 -14.21
N PRO A 254 28.06 35.44 -15.54
CA PRO A 254 27.52 34.36 -16.36
C PRO A 254 28.07 32.98 -15.98
N ASP A 255 29.30 32.91 -15.46
CA ASP A 255 29.97 31.67 -15.03
C ASP A 255 29.69 31.29 -13.56
N GLY A 256 28.78 32.01 -12.89
CA GLY A 256 28.40 31.73 -11.50
C GLY A 256 27.53 30.47 -11.34
N PRO A 257 27.47 29.87 -10.13
CA PRO A 257 26.57 28.75 -9.87
C PRO A 257 25.11 29.15 -10.07
N LEU A 258 24.29 28.21 -10.57
CA LEU A 258 22.86 28.46 -10.76
C LEU A 258 22.21 28.87 -9.44
N PRO A 259 21.39 29.93 -9.46
CA PRO A 259 20.83 30.50 -8.27
C PRO A 259 19.64 29.74 -7.73
N GLN A 260 19.44 29.80 -6.41
CA GLN A 260 18.29 29.18 -5.78
C GLN A 260 17.05 30.07 -5.93
N LEU A 261 16.08 29.67 -6.76
CA LEU A 261 14.86 30.45 -6.96
C LEU A 261 13.89 30.27 -5.77
N PRO A 262 13.11 31.29 -5.40
CA PRO A 262 12.14 31.19 -4.30
C PRO A 262 10.80 30.56 -4.70
N LEU A 263 10.50 30.49 -6.01
CA LEU A 263 9.21 30.07 -6.56
C LEU A 263 9.41 29.12 -7.74
N PRO A 264 8.51 28.14 -7.93
CA PRO A 264 7.41 27.74 -7.03
C PRO A 264 7.90 27.11 -5.72
N TYR A 265 6.99 26.83 -4.78
CA TYR A 265 7.32 26.06 -3.59
C TYR A 265 7.34 24.57 -3.93
N ILE A 266 8.44 23.90 -3.61
CA ILE A 266 8.55 22.45 -3.76
C ILE A 266 8.21 21.79 -2.44
N ASN A 267 7.27 20.85 -2.46
CA ASN A 267 7.04 19.96 -1.34
C ASN A 267 8.00 18.76 -1.44
N SER A 268 9.25 18.94 -1.01
CA SER A 268 10.31 17.92 -1.12
C SER A 268 9.93 16.61 -0.42
N SER A 269 9.19 16.68 0.68
CA SER A 269 8.77 15.49 1.44
C SER A 269 7.81 14.58 0.64
N ALA A 270 6.98 15.16 -0.23
CA ALA A 270 6.01 14.45 -1.07
C ALA A 270 6.63 13.83 -2.33
N THR A 271 7.92 14.07 -2.59
CA THR A 271 8.62 13.56 -3.78
C THR A 271 8.57 12.04 -3.83
N ARG A 272 8.12 11.47 -4.95
CA ARG A 272 8.14 10.02 -5.19
C ARG A 272 9.18 9.69 -6.25
N VAL A 273 9.83 8.54 -6.13
CA VAL A 273 10.83 8.06 -7.09
C VAL A 273 10.44 6.69 -7.58
N PHE A 274 10.25 6.55 -8.88
CA PHE A 274 9.87 5.31 -9.54
C PHE A 274 11.00 4.78 -10.41
N PHE A 275 11.31 3.50 -10.26
CA PHE A 275 12.32 2.76 -10.99
C PHE A 275 11.65 1.75 -11.92
N GLY A 276 11.86 1.90 -13.23
CA GLY A 276 11.35 0.98 -14.23
C GLY A 276 10.52 1.67 -15.30
N HIS A 277 10.01 0.87 -16.23
CA HIS A 277 9.33 1.35 -17.43
C HIS A 277 7.86 1.68 -17.18
N ASP A 278 7.34 2.62 -17.97
CA ASP A 278 5.90 2.87 -18.03
C ASP A 278 5.18 1.61 -18.51
N ARG A 279 4.01 1.34 -17.93
CA ARG A 279 3.19 0.19 -18.27
C ARG A 279 2.80 0.24 -19.75
N ARG A 280 3.04 -0.85 -20.49
CA ARG A 280 2.50 -0.98 -21.85
C ARG A 280 0.97 -1.13 -21.81
N PRO A 281 0.23 -0.37 -22.64
CA PRO A 281 -1.21 -0.54 -22.75
C PRO A 281 -1.56 -1.94 -23.31
N ALA A 282 -2.75 -2.43 -22.98
CA ALA A 282 -3.26 -3.69 -23.51
C ALA A 282 -3.43 -3.61 -25.04
N GLU A 283 -3.01 -4.65 -25.76
CA GLU A 283 -3.15 -4.75 -27.21
C GLU A 283 -4.17 -5.84 -27.58
N GLY A 284 -5.35 -5.45 -28.06
CA GLY A 284 -6.40 -6.39 -28.44
C GLY A 284 -6.88 -7.24 -27.25
N GLU A 285 -6.79 -8.57 -27.37
CA GLU A 285 -7.19 -9.54 -26.33
C GLU A 285 -6.10 -9.77 -25.26
N LYS A 286 -4.91 -9.14 -25.39
CA LYS A 286 -3.79 -9.29 -24.45
C LYS A 286 -3.90 -8.29 -23.30
N GLN A 287 -4.17 -8.80 -22.10
CA GLN A 287 -4.13 -8.00 -20.88
C GLN A 287 -2.71 -8.00 -20.29
N ALA A 288 -2.04 -6.84 -20.31
CA ALA A 288 -0.74 -6.69 -19.66
C ALA A 288 -0.86 -6.79 -18.13
N ALA A 289 0.14 -7.41 -17.49
CA ALA A 289 0.29 -7.44 -16.03
C ALA A 289 0.11 -6.04 -15.41
N THR A 290 -0.48 -5.97 -14.22
CA THR A 290 -0.86 -4.70 -13.58
C THR A 290 0.37 -3.88 -13.20
N HIS A 291 1.36 -4.52 -12.58
CA HIS A 291 2.59 -3.93 -12.06
C HIS A 291 2.37 -2.69 -11.15
N VAL A 292 3.46 -2.13 -10.61
CA VAL A 292 3.44 -0.88 -9.84
C VAL A 292 3.39 0.31 -10.80
N SER A 293 2.57 1.32 -10.49
CA SER A 293 2.49 2.59 -11.24
C SER A 293 2.55 3.81 -10.33
N LEU A 294 2.93 4.97 -10.87
CA LEU A 294 2.92 6.25 -10.14
C LEU A 294 1.50 6.77 -9.87
N ASP A 295 0.49 6.29 -10.60
CA ASP A 295 -0.91 6.68 -10.39
C ASP A 295 -1.54 5.97 -9.18
N GLN A 296 -0.89 4.91 -8.69
CA GLN A 296 -1.33 4.17 -7.50
C GLN A 296 -0.87 4.88 -6.21
N GLU A 297 -1.75 4.92 -5.22
CA GLU A 297 -1.39 5.35 -3.86
C GLU A 297 -0.61 4.26 -3.12
N TYR A 298 0.18 4.68 -2.11
CA TYR A 298 0.92 3.73 -1.30
C TYR A 298 0.00 3.03 -0.30
N ASP A 299 -0.14 1.70 -0.45
CA ASP A 299 -0.81 0.84 0.52
C ASP A 299 0.21 0.01 1.31
N SER A 300 0.20 0.16 2.63
CA SER A 300 1.09 -0.57 3.54
C SER A 300 0.79 -2.07 3.59
N GLU A 301 -0.48 -2.46 3.51
CA GLU A 301 -0.86 -3.87 3.59
C GLU A 301 -0.40 -4.59 2.32
N SER A 302 -0.76 -4.11 1.14
CA SER A 302 -0.27 -4.66 -0.13
C SER A 302 1.26 -4.69 -0.22
N SER A 303 1.96 -3.63 0.21
CA SER A 303 3.43 -3.57 0.22
C SER A 303 4.05 -4.71 1.07
N GLN A 304 3.49 -4.96 2.25
CA GLN A 304 3.92 -6.04 3.14
C GLN A 304 3.64 -7.42 2.52
N GLN A 305 2.47 -7.59 1.87
CA GLN A 305 2.13 -8.85 1.19
C GLN A 305 3.09 -9.17 0.04
N TRP A 306 3.48 -8.18 -0.78
CA TRP A 306 4.45 -8.38 -1.86
C TRP A 306 5.84 -8.72 -1.34
N LYS A 307 6.25 -8.10 -0.23
CA LYS A 307 7.50 -8.41 0.45
C LYS A 307 7.54 -9.86 0.94
N GLU A 308 6.46 -10.34 1.55
CA GLU A 308 6.34 -11.74 2.01
C GLU A 308 6.45 -12.73 0.85
N LEU A 309 5.78 -12.47 -0.28
CA LEU A 309 5.86 -13.31 -1.49
C LEU A 309 7.28 -13.34 -2.07
N GLU A 310 8.00 -12.21 -2.04
CA GLU A 310 9.38 -12.14 -2.51
C GLU A 310 10.36 -12.87 -1.58
N GLU A 311 10.18 -12.75 -0.26
CA GLU A 311 10.95 -13.50 0.74
C GLU A 311 10.76 -15.02 0.57
N GLN A 312 9.53 -15.45 0.28
CA GLN A 312 9.21 -16.86 0.02
C GLN A 312 9.94 -17.40 -1.21
N VAL A 313 9.87 -16.71 -2.36
CA VAL A 313 10.54 -17.19 -3.58
C VAL A 313 12.06 -17.23 -3.42
N VAL A 314 12.63 -16.22 -2.77
CA VAL A 314 14.08 -16.12 -2.55
C VAL A 314 14.56 -17.21 -1.61
N SER A 315 13.79 -17.52 -0.56
CA SER A 315 14.08 -18.64 0.34
C SER A 315 14.13 -19.96 -0.43
N VAL A 316 13.14 -20.23 -1.29
CA VAL A 316 13.08 -21.47 -2.08
C VAL A 316 14.24 -21.59 -3.06
N VAL A 317 14.58 -20.50 -3.76
CA VAL A 317 15.73 -20.47 -4.69
C VAL A 317 17.05 -20.73 -3.95
N ASN A 318 17.19 -20.23 -2.72
CA ASN A 318 18.38 -20.37 -1.88
C ASN A 318 18.28 -21.53 -0.86
N LYS A 319 17.60 -22.63 -1.24
CA LYS A 319 17.53 -23.89 -0.46
C LYS A 319 17.01 -23.70 0.98
N GLY A 320 16.02 -22.83 1.17
CA GLY A 320 15.36 -22.57 2.44
C GLY A 320 16.01 -21.48 3.31
N THR A 321 16.99 -20.73 2.78
CA THR A 321 17.64 -19.64 3.51
C THR A 321 17.51 -18.32 2.78
N ILE A 322 17.21 -17.24 3.51
CA ILE A 322 17.21 -15.88 2.96
C ILE A 322 18.64 -15.32 3.10
N PRO A 323 19.29 -14.88 2.00
CA PRO A 323 20.60 -14.26 2.06
C PRO A 323 20.63 -13.05 3.01
N SER A 324 21.72 -12.87 3.76
CA SER A 324 21.83 -11.76 4.74
C SER A 324 21.82 -10.37 4.09
N ASN A 325 22.16 -10.28 2.81
CA ASN A 325 22.13 -9.07 1.99
C ASN A 325 20.84 -8.91 1.18
N PHE A 326 19.86 -9.81 1.31
CA PHE A 326 18.60 -9.74 0.59
C PHE A 326 17.84 -8.44 0.92
N GLN A 327 17.23 -7.86 -0.11
CA GLN A 327 16.41 -6.67 -0.02
C GLN A 327 15.17 -6.87 -0.89
N PRO A 328 13.96 -6.65 -0.36
CA PRO A 328 12.75 -6.65 -1.16
C PRO A 328 12.80 -5.58 -2.23
N THR A 329 12.34 -5.92 -3.42
CA THR A 329 12.31 -4.99 -4.56
C THR A 329 11.26 -3.92 -4.33
N GLN A 330 11.67 -2.64 -4.38
CA GLN A 330 10.77 -1.49 -4.29
C GLN A 330 10.87 -0.65 -5.56
N PHE A 331 9.80 -0.67 -6.37
CA PHE A 331 9.75 0.09 -7.61
C PHE A 331 9.39 1.55 -7.40
N CYS A 332 8.57 1.87 -6.39
CA CYS A 332 8.13 3.23 -6.10
C CYS A 332 8.44 3.60 -4.65
N LEU A 333 9.37 4.53 -4.45
CA LEU A 333 9.74 5.07 -3.16
C LEU A 333 8.96 6.35 -2.86
N SER A 334 8.48 6.49 -1.63
CA SER A 334 7.71 7.63 -1.15
C SER A 334 8.14 7.98 0.27
N ARG A 335 7.48 8.95 0.91
CA ARG A 335 7.70 9.24 2.33
C ARG A 335 7.27 8.10 3.28
N TYR A 336 6.53 7.11 2.79
CA TYR A 336 5.98 6.00 3.58
C TYR A 336 6.77 4.70 3.42
N SER A 337 7.67 4.61 2.43
CA SER A 337 8.55 3.45 2.23
C SER A 337 9.78 3.50 3.15
N ASP A 338 10.45 2.36 3.31
CA ASP A 338 11.74 2.27 3.98
C ASP A 338 12.86 2.80 3.07
N ASN A 339 13.21 4.08 3.25
CA ASN A 339 14.24 4.76 2.47
C ASN A 339 15.61 4.76 3.17
N SER A 340 15.85 3.87 4.13
CA SER A 340 17.11 3.85 4.90
C SER A 340 18.33 3.42 4.06
N ARG A 341 18.10 2.72 2.94
CA ARG A 341 19.12 2.14 2.06
C ARG A 341 19.07 2.75 0.67
N PHE A 342 20.21 2.68 -0.03
CA PHE A 342 20.31 3.13 -1.42
C PHE A 342 19.50 2.22 -2.35
N PRO A 343 18.55 2.75 -3.14
CA PRO A 343 17.82 1.96 -4.12
C PRO A 343 18.70 1.55 -5.29
N LEU A 344 18.30 0.49 -5.99
CA LEU A 344 18.99 -0.01 -7.17
C LEU A 344 18.20 0.38 -8.42
N ALA A 345 18.90 0.86 -9.45
CA ALA A 345 18.36 1.12 -10.78
C ALA A 345 19.24 0.45 -11.83
N VAL A 346 18.68 0.12 -12.98
CA VAL A 346 19.38 -0.63 -14.06
C VAL A 346 19.74 0.34 -15.19
N ILE A 347 20.88 0.14 -15.85
CA ILE A 347 21.28 0.92 -17.04
C ILE A 347 20.19 0.85 -18.13
N GLU A 348 20.00 1.96 -18.86
CA GLU A 348 18.97 2.20 -19.88
C GLU A 348 17.52 2.26 -19.35
N GLU A 349 17.27 1.97 -18.07
CA GLU A 349 15.91 2.03 -17.52
C GLU A 349 15.58 3.42 -16.96
N PRO A 350 14.36 3.94 -17.21
CA PRO A 350 14.00 5.27 -16.74
C PRO A 350 13.86 5.30 -15.20
N ILE A 351 14.42 6.36 -14.61
CA ILE A 351 14.18 6.77 -13.23
C ILE A 351 13.25 7.97 -13.27
N THR A 352 12.01 7.80 -12.84
CA THR A 352 11.00 8.86 -12.85
C THR A 352 10.88 9.48 -11.47
N VAL A 353 11.18 10.77 -11.34
CA VAL A 353 11.02 11.55 -10.11
C VAL A 353 9.76 12.40 -10.23
N GLU A 354 8.84 12.18 -9.31
CA GLU A 354 7.61 12.94 -9.20
C GLU A 354 7.77 14.05 -8.15
N VAL A 355 7.70 15.31 -8.58
CA VAL A 355 7.89 16.49 -7.74
C VAL A 355 6.61 17.32 -7.68
N SER A 356 6.17 17.65 -6.47
CA SER A 356 4.98 18.49 -6.22
C SER A 356 5.36 19.96 -6.09
N PHE A 357 4.83 20.79 -6.99
CA PHE A 357 5.04 22.23 -7.05
C PHE A 357 3.77 22.97 -6.61
N ARG A 358 3.91 23.94 -5.71
CA ARG A 358 2.83 24.84 -5.28
C ARG A 358 3.16 26.26 -5.69
N ASN A 359 2.24 26.91 -6.40
CA ASN A 359 2.28 28.33 -6.65
C ASN A 359 1.62 29.07 -5.47
N PRO A 360 2.33 29.88 -4.67
CA PRO A 360 1.72 30.68 -3.62
C PRO A 360 1.12 32.01 -4.12
N LEU A 361 1.37 32.39 -5.37
CA LEU A 361 0.92 33.66 -5.93
C LEU A 361 -0.46 33.55 -6.58
N LYS A 362 -1.17 34.68 -6.63
CA LYS A 362 -2.43 34.85 -7.35
C LYS A 362 -2.25 35.09 -8.85
N VAL A 363 -1.04 34.90 -9.36
CA VAL A 363 -0.68 35.01 -10.79
C VAL A 363 -0.09 33.69 -11.25
N PRO A 364 -0.32 33.27 -12.51
CA PRO A 364 0.23 32.03 -13.03
C PRO A 364 1.76 32.10 -13.16
N LEU A 365 2.42 30.97 -12.91
CA LEU A 365 3.86 30.77 -13.10
C LEU A 365 4.08 29.87 -14.32
N LEU A 366 4.99 30.28 -15.20
CA LEU A 366 5.44 29.46 -16.32
C LEU A 366 6.87 29.01 -16.07
N LEU A 367 7.08 27.70 -15.99
CA LEU A 367 8.41 27.10 -15.98
C LEU A 367 8.70 26.58 -17.38
N THR A 368 9.88 26.88 -17.90
CA THR A 368 10.36 26.35 -19.19
C THR A 368 11.67 25.59 -18.97
N ASP A 369 11.94 24.60 -19.81
CA ASP A 369 13.10 23.70 -19.69
C ASP A 369 13.25 23.10 -18.27
N LEU A 370 12.14 22.62 -17.71
CA LEU A 370 12.13 22.02 -16.38
C LEU A 370 12.77 20.63 -16.42
N SER A 371 13.90 20.46 -15.74
CA SER A 371 14.67 19.22 -15.70
C SER A 371 15.19 18.91 -14.30
N LEU A 372 15.64 17.69 -14.07
CA LEU A 372 16.30 17.31 -12.80
C LEU A 372 17.75 17.79 -12.76
N LEU A 373 18.19 18.22 -11.58
CA LEU A 373 19.59 18.47 -11.26
C LEU A 373 20.16 17.23 -10.57
N TRP A 374 21.27 16.71 -11.07
CA TRP A 374 21.89 15.50 -10.54
C TRP A 374 23.42 15.57 -10.59
N LYS A 375 24.06 14.67 -9.84
CA LYS A 375 25.50 14.40 -9.86
C LYS A 375 25.71 12.90 -10.00
N PHE A 376 26.60 12.49 -10.89
CA PHE A 376 26.90 11.08 -11.12
C PHE A 376 28.37 10.76 -10.85
N GLN A 377 28.62 9.65 -10.18
CA GLN A 377 29.96 9.09 -9.96
C GLN A 377 30.04 7.69 -10.59
N PRO A 378 30.79 7.54 -11.69
CA PRO A 378 30.98 6.23 -12.33
C PRO A 378 31.67 5.25 -11.38
N LYS A 379 31.20 4.00 -11.40
CA LYS A 379 31.78 2.93 -10.58
C LYS A 379 31.63 1.59 -11.29
N ASP A 380 32.76 0.93 -11.53
CA ASP A 380 32.79 -0.44 -12.03
C ASP A 380 32.72 -1.42 -10.86
N PHE A 381 31.58 -2.08 -10.69
CA PHE A 381 31.37 -3.06 -9.61
C PHE A 381 32.07 -4.41 -9.86
N ASN A 382 32.60 -4.64 -11.08
CA ASN A 382 33.28 -5.87 -11.47
C ASN A 382 34.82 -5.77 -11.45
N ALA A 383 35.40 -4.57 -11.30
CA ALA A 383 36.84 -4.40 -11.18
C ALA A 383 37.31 -4.77 -9.76
N LYS A 384 38.11 -5.84 -9.62
CA LYS A 384 38.78 -6.18 -8.36
C LYS A 384 39.71 -5.02 -7.97
N HIS A 385 39.61 -4.56 -6.72
CA HIS A 385 40.35 -3.43 -6.14
C HIS A 385 41.78 -3.28 -6.70
N GLY A 386 42.04 -2.14 -7.33
CA GLY A 386 43.38 -1.74 -7.75
C GLY A 386 43.37 -0.73 -8.89
N GLY A 387 43.00 0.52 -8.61
CA GLY A 387 43.12 1.61 -9.57
C GLY A 387 42.73 2.94 -8.94
N GLU A 388 43.67 3.88 -8.87
CA GLU A 388 43.49 5.22 -8.34
C GLU A 388 42.28 5.92 -8.97
N THR A 389 41.37 6.41 -8.13
CA THR A 389 40.22 7.22 -8.52
C THR A 389 40.73 8.55 -9.10
N LYS A 390 40.91 8.62 -10.42
CA LYS A 390 41.03 9.93 -11.09
C LYS A 390 39.67 10.61 -11.02
N GLU A 391 39.55 11.64 -10.20
CA GLU A 391 38.44 12.59 -10.25
C GLU A 391 38.47 13.28 -11.62
N LEU A 392 37.78 12.71 -12.63
CA LEU A 392 37.47 13.42 -13.85
C LEU A 392 36.29 14.36 -13.57
N GLY A 393 36.61 15.63 -13.35
CA GLY A 393 35.62 16.70 -13.29
C GLY A 393 35.05 16.98 -14.69
N ALA A 394 33.82 16.52 -14.92
CA ALA A 394 32.75 17.11 -15.74
C ALA A 394 31.74 15.99 -16.05
N CYS A 395 30.52 16.07 -15.49
CA CYS A 395 29.41 15.23 -15.94
C CYS A 395 29.02 15.67 -17.36
N ASN A 396 29.27 14.81 -18.35
CA ASN A 396 28.72 14.99 -19.69
C ASN A 396 27.33 14.36 -19.77
N ASP A 397 26.42 14.96 -20.55
CA ASP A 397 25.06 14.47 -20.81
C ASP A 397 25.06 13.03 -21.39
N ASP A 398 26.19 12.60 -21.97
CA ASP A 398 26.42 11.24 -22.45
C ASP A 398 26.27 10.15 -21.36
N MET A 399 26.42 10.51 -20.08
CA MET A 399 26.40 9.54 -18.97
C MET A 399 24.98 9.26 -18.47
N ILE A 400 24.13 10.29 -18.43
CA ILE A 400 22.73 10.20 -18.00
C ILE A 400 21.90 11.11 -18.90
N GLY A 401 21.02 10.52 -19.69
CA GLY A 401 20.02 11.26 -20.45
C GLY A 401 19.01 11.90 -19.50
N THR A 402 18.78 13.21 -19.67
CA THR A 402 17.83 13.95 -18.83
C THR A 402 16.66 14.44 -19.67
N GLU A 403 15.43 14.07 -19.31
CA GLU A 403 14.24 14.61 -19.95
C GLU A 403 13.92 15.99 -19.37
N ALA A 404 13.66 16.97 -20.24
CA ALA A 404 13.24 18.30 -19.87
C ALA A 404 11.80 18.56 -20.35
N ILE A 405 10.93 18.99 -19.44
CA ILE A 405 9.58 19.46 -19.79
C ILE A 405 9.72 20.87 -20.36
N ALA A 406 9.41 21.02 -21.65
CA ALA A 406 9.56 22.28 -22.38
C ALA A 406 8.74 23.43 -21.76
N GLU A 407 7.48 23.18 -21.41
CA GLU A 407 6.56 24.15 -20.81
C GLU A 407 5.75 23.51 -19.67
N PHE A 408 5.82 24.09 -18.47
CA PHE A 408 5.07 23.66 -17.29
C PHE A 408 4.39 24.86 -16.64
N LEU A 409 3.10 25.04 -16.97
CA LEU A 409 2.25 26.10 -16.42
C LEU A 409 1.63 25.67 -15.10
N ILE A 410 1.75 26.52 -14.08
CA ILE A 410 1.10 26.39 -12.76
C ILE A 410 0.19 27.60 -12.57
N ASN A 411 -1.12 27.39 -12.45
CA ASN A 411 -2.09 28.45 -12.27
C ASN A 411 -1.97 29.11 -10.89
N SER A 412 -2.71 30.21 -10.70
CA SER A 412 -2.77 30.91 -9.42
C SER A 412 -3.17 29.99 -8.27
N GLU A 413 -2.38 29.97 -7.19
CA GLU A 413 -2.64 29.18 -5.98
C GLU A 413 -2.76 27.65 -6.20
N GLU A 414 -2.37 27.15 -7.39
CA GLU A 414 -2.44 25.74 -7.77
C GLU A 414 -1.29 24.93 -7.17
N THR A 415 -1.57 23.67 -6.79
CA THR A 415 -0.55 22.65 -6.55
C THR A 415 -0.58 21.65 -7.70
N LYS A 416 0.53 21.51 -8.41
CA LYS A 416 0.66 20.68 -9.61
C LYS A 416 1.89 19.82 -9.52
N VAL A 417 1.79 18.59 -10.03
CA VAL A 417 2.85 17.59 -9.97
C VAL A 417 3.52 17.48 -11.34
N ALA A 418 4.85 17.41 -11.36
CA ALA A 418 5.62 17.09 -12.57
C ALA A 418 6.33 15.74 -12.41
N ARG A 419 6.39 14.97 -13.49
CA ARG A 419 7.14 13.72 -13.59
C ARG A 419 8.34 13.95 -14.50
N LEU A 420 9.54 13.86 -13.93
CA LEU A 420 10.81 14.12 -14.63
C LEU A 420 11.60 12.83 -14.73
N LYS A 421 12.19 12.52 -15.88
CA LYS A 421 12.86 11.24 -16.13
C LYS A 421 14.37 11.40 -16.32
N LEU A 422 15.11 10.42 -15.81
CA LEU A 422 16.54 10.22 -16.04
C LEU A 422 16.76 8.85 -16.68
N PHE A 423 17.71 8.77 -17.61
CA PHE A 423 18.09 7.57 -18.35
C PHE A 423 19.60 7.32 -18.15
N PRO A 424 19.98 6.47 -17.19
CA PRO A 424 21.39 6.23 -16.90
C PRO A 424 22.02 5.30 -17.95
N HIS A 425 23.14 5.69 -18.55
CA HIS A 425 23.85 4.89 -19.58
C HIS A 425 25.10 4.17 -19.04
N GLN A 426 25.49 4.41 -17.78
CA GLN A 426 26.70 3.85 -17.15
C GLN A 426 26.45 3.42 -15.70
N THR A 427 27.23 2.44 -15.19
CA THR A 427 27.15 2.01 -13.79
C THR A 427 27.81 3.01 -12.85
N GLY A 428 27.22 3.24 -11.68
CA GLY A 428 27.72 4.24 -10.75
C GLY A 428 26.76 4.60 -9.62
N GLU A 429 27.09 5.66 -8.90
CA GLU A 429 26.28 6.26 -7.85
C GLU A 429 25.67 7.57 -8.38
N LEU A 430 24.33 7.65 -8.40
CA LEU A 430 23.58 8.82 -8.85
C LEU A 430 22.99 9.54 -7.65
N HIS A 431 23.19 10.86 -7.60
CA HIS A 431 22.63 11.75 -6.60
C HIS A 431 21.71 12.77 -7.26
N ILE A 432 20.42 12.69 -6.99
CA ILE A 432 19.42 13.65 -7.48
C ILE A 432 19.37 14.81 -6.49
N LEU A 433 19.87 15.97 -6.90
CA LEU A 433 20.09 17.13 -6.03
C LEU A 433 18.88 18.06 -5.99
N GLY A 434 18.13 18.17 -7.09
CA GLY A 434 17.12 19.21 -7.22
C GLY A 434 16.45 19.25 -8.58
N VAL A 435 15.89 20.41 -8.92
CA VAL A 435 15.33 20.74 -10.23
C VAL A 435 15.94 22.04 -10.75
N VAL A 436 16.08 22.14 -12.07
CA VAL A 436 16.47 23.35 -12.79
C VAL A 436 15.33 23.75 -13.72
N TYR A 437 15.05 25.05 -13.80
CA TYR A 437 14.06 25.58 -14.72
C TYR A 437 14.28 27.07 -14.99
N ASN A 438 13.66 27.54 -16.06
CA ASN A 438 13.52 28.95 -16.39
C ASN A 438 12.18 29.47 -15.84
N LEU A 439 12.22 30.35 -14.83
CA LEU A 439 11.04 30.98 -14.26
C LEU A 439 10.63 32.20 -15.09
N GLY A 440 9.40 32.20 -15.61
CA GLY A 440 8.84 33.27 -16.41
C GLY A 440 7.45 33.71 -15.96
N THR A 441 6.95 34.77 -16.61
CA THR A 441 5.57 35.28 -16.46
C THR A 441 4.78 35.03 -17.74
N VAL A 442 3.49 34.72 -17.59
CA VAL A 442 2.55 34.56 -18.70
C VAL A 442 1.93 35.92 -19.04
N GLN A 443 1.86 36.30 -20.31
CA GLN A 443 1.00 37.41 -20.73
C GLN A 443 -0.46 36.93 -20.73
N GLY A 444 -1.31 37.62 -19.96
CA GLY A 444 -2.74 37.58 -20.24
C GLY A 444 -2.93 38.24 -21.60
N ALA A 445 -3.44 37.50 -22.59
CA ALA A 445 -4.12 38.14 -23.70
C ALA A 445 -5.17 39.07 -23.08
N VAL A 446 -5.02 40.37 -23.29
CA VAL A 446 -6.05 41.34 -22.94
C VAL A 446 -7.29 40.90 -23.71
N THR A 447 -8.26 40.32 -22.99
CA THR A 447 -9.59 40.07 -23.54
C THR A 447 -10.16 41.44 -23.88
N LEU A 448 -10.11 41.81 -25.16
CA LEU A 448 -11.06 42.76 -25.71
C LEU A 448 -12.43 42.12 -25.52
N ASP A 449 -13.30 42.83 -24.80
CA ASP A 449 -14.66 42.40 -24.48
C ASP A 449 -15.42 41.92 -25.73
N GLY A 450 -16.03 40.74 -25.60
CA GLY A 450 -17.14 40.27 -26.43
C GLY A 450 -16.76 39.48 -27.68
N ILE A 451 -16.65 38.16 -27.54
CA ILE A 451 -17.22 37.11 -28.43
C ILE A 451 -17.05 35.75 -27.72
N ASP A 452 -18.08 34.91 -27.82
CA ASP A 452 -18.39 33.67 -27.08
C ASP A 452 -17.24 32.64 -26.86
N PRO A 453 -17.22 31.95 -25.69
CA PRO A 453 -16.35 30.82 -25.44
C PRO A 453 -17.05 29.50 -25.81
N SER A 454 -17.22 29.24 -27.10
CA SER A 454 -17.49 27.89 -27.57
C SER A 454 -16.89 27.70 -28.94
N VAL A 455 -15.76 26.97 -28.99
CA VAL A 455 -15.22 26.15 -30.09
C VAL A 455 -13.68 26.03 -29.92
N GLY A 456 -13.21 24.80 -29.68
CA GLY A 456 -11.87 24.33 -30.05
C GLY A 456 -10.74 24.50 -29.04
N LEU A 457 -10.47 23.44 -28.25
CA LEU A 457 -9.16 23.18 -27.66
C LEU A 457 -8.11 23.04 -28.78
N GLN A 458 -7.38 24.10 -29.07
CA GLN A 458 -6.06 24.01 -29.68
C GLN A 458 -5.03 24.42 -28.65
N THR A 459 -4.06 23.55 -28.42
CA THR A 459 -2.84 23.72 -27.62
C THR A 459 -2.04 24.92 -28.12
N GLY A 460 -2.42 26.11 -27.67
CA GLY A 460 -1.68 27.35 -27.93
C GLY A 460 -0.41 27.40 -27.09
N LYS A 461 0.76 27.47 -27.75
CA LYS A 461 2.05 27.80 -27.13
C LYS A 461 1.88 29.07 -26.29
N PHE A 462 2.19 28.99 -24.99
CA PHE A 462 2.19 30.18 -24.13
C PHE A 462 3.42 31.01 -24.45
N VAL A 463 3.24 32.19 -25.04
CA VAL A 463 4.36 33.09 -25.32
C VAL A 463 4.88 33.63 -23.99
N ALA A 464 6.01 33.10 -23.53
CA ALA A 464 6.76 33.66 -22.41
C ALA A 464 7.09 35.13 -22.72
N ASN A 465 6.89 36.03 -21.76
CA ASN A 465 7.63 37.30 -21.80
C ASN A 465 9.12 36.95 -21.99
N GLY A 466 9.85 37.66 -22.85
CA GLY A 466 11.31 37.48 -23.04
C GLY A 466 12.18 37.73 -21.79
N LEU A 467 11.56 37.80 -20.62
CA LEU A 467 12.14 37.92 -19.30
C LEU A 467 11.88 36.63 -18.51
N SER A 468 12.72 35.63 -18.76
CA SER A 468 12.84 34.42 -17.94
C SER A 468 14.19 34.42 -17.24
N VAL A 469 14.25 33.75 -16.08
CA VAL A 469 15.48 33.59 -15.30
C VAL A 469 15.71 32.12 -15.03
N ARG A 470 16.90 31.63 -15.42
CA ARG A 470 17.32 30.26 -15.12
C ARG A 470 17.77 30.16 -13.68
N GLY A 471 17.27 29.15 -12.98
CA GLY A 471 17.76 28.83 -11.65
C GLY A 471 17.41 27.41 -11.24
N ARG A 472 17.75 27.09 -10.00
CA ARG A 472 17.58 25.77 -9.40
C ARG A 472 16.82 25.82 -8.09
N GLN A 473 16.29 24.69 -7.67
CA GLN A 473 15.82 24.46 -6.31
C GLN A 473 16.25 23.07 -5.86
N ASP A 474 16.85 23.00 -4.69
CA ASP A 474 17.38 21.76 -4.14
C ASP A 474 16.25 20.94 -3.48
N LEU A 475 16.31 19.62 -3.66
CA LEU A 475 15.35 18.66 -3.10
C LEU A 475 15.90 18.10 -1.79
N GLU A 476 15.75 18.87 -0.72
CA GLU A 476 16.15 18.42 0.62
C GLU A 476 15.05 17.57 1.25
N ILE A 477 15.32 16.28 1.39
CA ILE A 477 14.40 15.31 1.99
C ILE A 477 14.89 14.94 3.38
N GLN A 478 14.03 15.17 4.37
CA GLN A 478 14.28 14.76 5.75
C GLN A 478 13.67 13.38 6.01
N GLY A 479 14.48 12.44 6.50
CA GLY A 479 14.04 11.10 6.86
C GLY A 479 13.18 11.05 8.13
N PRO A 480 12.73 9.85 8.55
CA PRO A 480 11.87 9.70 9.72
C PRO A 480 12.58 10.09 11.01
N ARG A 481 11.84 10.63 11.98
CA ARG A 481 12.38 10.95 13.32
C ARG A 481 12.73 9.65 14.05
N LEU A 482 13.96 9.56 14.53
CA LEU A 482 14.42 8.42 15.32
C LEU A 482 13.93 8.58 16.77
N ASN A 483 13.43 7.49 17.36
CA ASN A 483 12.90 7.48 18.73
C ASN A 483 13.26 6.17 19.48
N ASN A 484 14.28 5.42 19.04
CA ASN A 484 14.58 4.09 19.58
C ASN A 484 15.49 4.19 20.81
N THR A 485 16.54 5.00 20.74
CA THR A 485 17.49 5.17 21.85
C THR A 485 17.07 6.28 22.82
N LYS A 486 17.58 6.24 24.05
CA LYS A 486 17.32 7.31 25.04
C LYS A 486 17.80 8.67 24.53
N GLU A 487 18.93 8.69 23.81
CA GLU A 487 19.49 9.89 23.18
C GLU A 487 18.62 10.41 22.04
N GLU A 488 18.05 9.55 21.21
CA GLU A 488 17.10 9.92 20.15
C GLU A 488 15.77 10.44 20.71
N LYS A 489 15.36 9.94 21.87
CA LYS A 489 14.16 10.47 22.56
C LYS A 489 14.39 11.84 23.16
N THR A 490 15.60 12.13 23.66
CA THR A 490 15.95 13.41 24.30
C THR A 490 16.51 14.46 23.33
N SER A 491 16.95 14.07 22.13
CA SER A 491 17.46 14.98 21.08
C SER A 491 16.74 14.73 19.76
N ILE A 492 16.39 15.79 19.01
CA ILE A 492 15.70 15.65 17.72
C ILE A 492 16.73 15.15 16.68
N LYS A 493 16.76 13.84 16.44
CA LYS A 493 17.57 13.18 15.40
C LYS A 493 16.67 12.54 14.35
N TYR A 494 17.09 12.62 13.09
CA TYR A 494 16.38 12.05 11.94
C TYR A 494 17.23 10.96 11.29
N GLY A 495 16.58 9.91 10.79
CA GLY A 495 17.22 8.85 10.02
C GLY A 495 17.53 9.32 8.58
N PRO A 496 18.36 8.57 7.85
CA PRO A 496 18.62 8.85 6.45
C PRO A 496 17.39 8.56 5.58
N ASP A 497 17.19 9.37 4.54
CA ASP A 497 16.28 9.09 3.43
C ASP A 497 17.09 9.12 2.13
N ARG A 498 17.27 7.95 1.52
CA ARG A 498 18.15 7.72 0.38
C ARG A 498 17.39 7.57 -0.93
N ARG A 499 16.10 7.95 -0.99
CA ARG A 499 15.26 7.76 -2.18
C ARG A 499 15.81 8.46 -3.43
N LEU A 500 16.56 9.54 -3.25
CA LEU A 500 17.21 10.34 -4.30
C LEU A 500 18.65 9.92 -4.62
N ASP A 501 19.15 8.87 -3.97
CA ASP A 501 20.53 8.38 -4.13
C ASP A 501 20.58 6.96 -4.77
N PRO A 502 20.05 6.72 -5.99
CA PRO A 502 20.09 5.38 -6.57
C PRO A 502 21.50 4.94 -7.00
N ILE A 503 21.77 3.65 -6.82
CA ILE A 503 22.96 2.97 -7.35
C ILE A 503 22.57 2.35 -8.70
N ILE A 504 23.24 2.79 -9.76
CA ILE A 504 23.04 2.26 -11.11
C ILE A 504 23.85 0.98 -11.29
N THR A 505 23.15 -0.13 -11.48
CA THR A 505 23.70 -1.47 -11.70
C THR A 505 23.76 -1.84 -13.18
N GLU A 506 24.46 -2.94 -13.47
CA GLU A 506 24.60 -3.51 -14.82
C GLU A 506 23.24 -3.87 -15.45
N GLU A 507 23.24 -4.09 -16.77
CA GLU A 507 22.06 -4.54 -17.51
C GLU A 507 21.45 -5.80 -16.88
N MET A 508 20.13 -5.79 -16.72
CA MET A 508 19.37 -6.91 -16.17
C MET A 508 18.24 -7.30 -17.13
N PRO A 509 17.77 -8.57 -17.11
CA PRO A 509 16.60 -8.97 -17.87
C PRO A 509 15.37 -8.14 -17.49
N LEU A 510 14.41 -8.00 -18.40
CA LEU A 510 13.16 -7.28 -18.16
C LEU A 510 12.02 -8.08 -18.76
N LEU A 511 11.11 -8.54 -17.89
CA LEU A 511 10.00 -9.40 -18.25
C LEU A 511 8.71 -8.59 -18.37
N GLU A 512 8.01 -8.76 -19.47
CA GLU A 512 6.60 -8.40 -19.61
C GLU A 512 5.74 -9.66 -19.69
N VAL A 513 4.55 -9.61 -19.09
CA VAL A 513 3.61 -10.73 -19.05
C VAL A 513 2.26 -10.26 -19.55
N PHE A 514 1.70 -10.99 -20.51
CA PHE A 514 0.38 -10.76 -21.08
C PHE A 514 -0.53 -11.96 -20.84
N PHE A 515 -1.71 -11.71 -20.32
CA PHE A 515 -2.75 -12.72 -20.11
C PHE A 515 -3.74 -12.67 -21.27
N ILE A 516 -4.03 -13.83 -21.86
CA ILE A 516 -4.91 -13.99 -23.02
C ILE A 516 -6.06 -14.88 -22.60
N ASN A 517 -7.30 -14.42 -22.81
CA ASN A 517 -8.53 -15.10 -22.39
C ASN A 517 -8.56 -15.41 -20.88
N PHE A 518 -8.08 -14.48 -20.06
CA PHE A 518 -8.14 -14.63 -18.61
C PHE A 518 -9.58 -14.44 -18.10
N PRO A 519 -10.17 -15.42 -17.40
CA PRO A 519 -11.55 -15.36 -16.93
C PRO A 519 -11.69 -14.36 -15.78
N THR A 520 -12.75 -13.54 -15.83
CA THR A 520 -13.17 -12.65 -14.73
C THR A 520 -14.27 -13.28 -13.87
N GLY A 521 -14.97 -14.28 -14.40
CA GLY A 521 -16.02 -15.04 -13.72
C GLY A 521 -15.82 -16.54 -13.92
N LEU A 522 -15.97 -17.33 -12.84
CA LEU A 522 -15.90 -18.79 -12.84
C LEU A 522 -17.01 -19.38 -11.96
N LEU A 523 -17.42 -20.62 -12.22
CA LEU A 523 -18.18 -21.41 -11.25
C LEU A 523 -17.24 -21.99 -10.19
N CYS A 524 -17.71 -22.24 -8.96
CA CYS A 524 -16.92 -22.92 -7.94
C CYS A 524 -16.43 -24.28 -8.47
N GLY A 525 -15.14 -24.57 -8.37
CA GLY A 525 -14.52 -25.76 -8.92
C GLY A 525 -14.41 -25.82 -10.46
N GLU A 526 -14.81 -24.78 -11.21
CA GLU A 526 -14.60 -24.72 -12.67
C GLU A 526 -13.11 -24.72 -13.01
N ILE A 527 -12.71 -25.46 -14.04
CA ILE A 527 -11.37 -25.40 -14.60
C ILE A 527 -11.42 -24.69 -15.95
N ARG A 528 -10.72 -23.56 -16.07
CA ARG A 528 -10.63 -22.78 -17.29
C ARG A 528 -9.19 -22.73 -17.79
N LYS A 529 -9.01 -23.01 -19.08
CA LYS A 529 -7.72 -22.86 -19.75
C LYS A 529 -7.58 -21.43 -20.30
N ALA A 530 -6.57 -20.72 -19.84
CA ALA A 530 -6.10 -19.43 -20.35
C ALA A 530 -4.69 -19.57 -20.95
N TYR A 531 -4.18 -18.52 -21.58
CA TYR A 531 -2.79 -18.47 -22.04
C TYR A 531 -2.06 -17.29 -21.43
N VAL A 532 -0.78 -17.48 -21.12
CA VAL A 532 0.11 -16.44 -20.63
C VAL A 532 1.30 -16.34 -21.56
N GLU A 533 1.52 -15.16 -22.10
CA GLU A 533 2.66 -14.83 -22.93
C GLU A 533 3.72 -14.10 -22.10
N PHE A 534 4.91 -14.67 -22.05
CA PHE A 534 6.09 -14.11 -21.38
C PHE A 534 7.02 -13.53 -22.45
N VAL A 535 7.32 -12.24 -22.35
CA VAL A 535 8.15 -11.51 -23.32
C VAL A 535 9.37 -10.93 -22.62
N ASN A 536 10.57 -11.27 -23.08
CA ASN A 536 11.79 -10.62 -22.60
C ASN A 536 12.08 -9.39 -23.47
N VAL A 537 11.83 -8.19 -22.93
CA VAL A 537 12.01 -6.93 -23.65
C VAL A 537 13.40 -6.29 -23.44
N SER A 538 14.27 -6.96 -22.68
CA SER A 538 15.63 -6.48 -22.42
C SER A 538 16.64 -6.94 -23.48
N LYS A 539 17.89 -6.50 -23.31
CA LYS A 539 19.07 -6.96 -24.05
C LYS A 539 19.74 -8.20 -23.41
N CYS A 540 19.27 -8.65 -22.24
CA CYS A 540 19.88 -9.72 -21.46
C CYS A 540 19.00 -10.99 -21.42
N PRO A 541 19.59 -12.19 -21.51
CA PRO A 541 18.81 -13.42 -21.41
C PRO A 541 18.29 -13.64 -19.99
N LEU A 542 17.04 -14.10 -19.90
CA LEU A 542 16.33 -14.36 -18.65
C LEU A 542 16.38 -15.86 -18.33
N THR A 543 16.62 -16.22 -17.07
CA THR A 543 16.58 -17.61 -16.58
C THR A 543 15.78 -17.72 -15.28
N THR A 544 15.56 -18.96 -14.83
CA THR A 544 14.92 -19.31 -13.54
C THR A 544 13.60 -18.60 -13.29
N LEU A 545 12.73 -18.56 -14.31
CA LEU A 545 11.41 -17.96 -14.20
C LEU A 545 10.50 -18.80 -13.29
N LYS A 546 10.03 -18.19 -12.21
CA LYS A 546 9.11 -18.79 -11.24
C LYS A 546 7.95 -17.86 -10.96
N VAL A 547 6.83 -18.39 -10.52
CA VAL A 547 5.69 -17.60 -10.05
C VAL A 547 5.30 -18.02 -8.64
N VAL A 548 4.97 -17.04 -7.81
CA VAL A 548 4.50 -17.26 -6.44
C VAL A 548 3.16 -16.59 -6.24
N SER A 549 2.28 -17.27 -5.53
CA SER A 549 0.98 -16.75 -5.11
C SER A 549 0.67 -17.19 -3.68
N LYS A 550 -0.19 -16.44 -2.99
CA LYS A 550 -0.79 -16.86 -1.71
C LYS A 550 -1.77 -18.02 -1.87
N HIS A 551 -2.31 -18.18 -3.09
CA HIS A 551 -3.29 -19.20 -3.43
C HIS A 551 -2.79 -20.06 -4.60
N PRO A 552 -1.71 -20.84 -4.42
CA PRO A 552 -1.19 -21.71 -5.47
C PRO A 552 -2.23 -22.73 -5.97
N GLU A 553 -3.22 -23.10 -5.14
CA GLU A 553 -4.30 -24.02 -5.47
C GLU A 553 -5.25 -23.53 -6.59
N PHE A 554 -5.13 -22.26 -7.00
CA PHE A 554 -5.98 -21.68 -8.04
C PHE A 554 -5.40 -21.79 -9.44
N PHE A 555 -4.12 -22.17 -9.62
CA PHE A 555 -3.57 -22.27 -10.96
C PHE A 555 -2.42 -23.28 -11.12
N THR A 556 -2.24 -23.77 -12.35
CA THR A 556 -1.11 -24.62 -12.76
C THR A 556 -0.72 -24.37 -14.22
N PHE A 557 0.54 -24.69 -14.58
CA PHE A 557 1.02 -24.69 -15.97
C PHE A 557 1.03 -26.09 -16.62
N GLY A 558 0.52 -27.13 -15.94
CA GLY A 558 0.35 -28.46 -16.55
C GLY A 558 1.66 -29.21 -16.76
N GLY A 559 2.27 -29.74 -15.69
CA GLY A 559 3.64 -30.29 -15.70
C GLY A 559 3.88 -31.40 -16.74
N ASN A 560 2.94 -32.34 -16.88
CA ASN A 560 3.04 -33.47 -17.83
C ASN A 560 2.15 -33.34 -19.08
N THR A 561 1.30 -32.31 -19.15
CA THR A 561 0.36 -32.06 -20.26
C THR A 561 0.89 -31.11 -21.34
N ALA A 562 1.92 -30.33 -21.02
CA ALA A 562 2.50 -29.35 -21.93
C ALA A 562 3.02 -29.95 -23.26
N VAL A 563 3.55 -31.18 -23.23
CA VAL A 563 4.07 -31.89 -24.41
C VAL A 563 2.97 -32.25 -25.43
N LEU A 564 1.70 -32.26 -25.02
CA LEU A 564 0.56 -32.75 -25.81
C LEU A 564 -0.41 -31.65 -26.26
N THR A 565 -0.10 -30.38 -25.99
CA THR A 565 -1.00 -29.24 -26.21
C THR A 565 -0.43 -28.32 -27.30
N PRO A 566 -1.19 -27.97 -28.37
CA PRO A 566 -0.69 -27.09 -29.42
C PRO A 566 -0.38 -25.69 -28.88
N LEU A 567 0.72 -25.10 -29.38
CA LEU A 567 1.29 -23.83 -28.92
C LEU A 567 0.49 -22.59 -29.35
N SER A 568 -0.50 -22.72 -30.24
CA SER A 568 -1.24 -21.60 -30.82
C SER A 568 -2.75 -21.71 -30.62
N PRO A 569 -3.45 -20.63 -30.22
CA PRO A 569 -4.91 -20.60 -30.15
C PRO A 569 -5.51 -20.48 -31.55
N SER A 570 -5.95 -21.58 -32.17
CA SER A 570 -6.87 -21.53 -33.31
C SER A 570 -8.32 -21.67 -32.83
N ALA A 571 -9.19 -20.85 -33.40
CA ALA A 571 -10.54 -20.55 -32.93
C ALA A 571 -11.43 -21.77 -32.59
N SER A 572 -12.25 -21.57 -31.55
CA SER A 572 -13.43 -22.35 -31.11
C SER A 572 -13.29 -23.83 -30.72
N GLU A 573 -12.27 -24.58 -31.16
CA GLU A 573 -12.20 -26.03 -30.87
C GLU A 573 -11.25 -26.43 -29.72
N ASN A 574 -10.47 -25.48 -29.16
CA ASN A 574 -9.36 -25.78 -28.23
C ASN A 574 -9.52 -25.28 -26.78
N CYS A 575 -10.76 -24.98 -26.33
CA CYS A 575 -11.05 -24.42 -25.01
C CYS A 575 -11.44 -25.44 -23.93
N SER A 576 -11.51 -26.74 -24.25
CA SER A 576 -11.72 -27.77 -23.23
C SER A 576 -10.52 -27.78 -22.28
N ALA A 577 -10.79 -27.84 -20.98
CA ALA A 577 -9.79 -27.85 -19.93
C ALA A 577 -9.06 -29.19 -19.88
N TYR A 578 -9.72 -30.27 -20.32
CA TYR A 578 -9.20 -31.63 -20.27
C TYR A 578 -9.06 -32.25 -21.66
N LYS A 579 -7.98 -33.01 -21.87
CA LYS A 579 -7.88 -33.89 -23.03
C LYS A 579 -8.61 -35.18 -22.74
N THR A 580 -9.60 -35.52 -23.57
CA THR A 580 -10.38 -36.76 -23.43
C THR A 580 -9.83 -37.87 -24.32
N VAL A 581 -9.95 -39.12 -23.87
CA VAL A 581 -9.65 -40.34 -24.61
C VAL A 581 -10.95 -41.13 -24.77
N VAL A 582 -11.17 -41.73 -25.94
CA VAL A 582 -12.36 -42.54 -26.20
C VAL A 582 -12.26 -43.86 -25.41
N THR A 583 -13.25 -44.14 -24.57
CA THR A 583 -13.32 -45.37 -23.77
C THR A 583 -14.04 -46.51 -24.53
N ASP A 584 -13.54 -47.73 -24.33
CA ASP A 584 -14.17 -48.96 -24.84
C ASP A 584 -15.50 -49.21 -24.07
N PRO A 585 -16.65 -49.44 -24.75
CA PRO A 585 -17.96 -49.63 -24.09
C PRO A 585 -18.00 -50.76 -23.05
N THR A 586 -17.06 -51.71 -23.08
CA THR A 586 -16.94 -52.79 -22.08
C THR A 586 -16.33 -52.36 -20.75
N SER A 587 -15.68 -51.19 -20.69
CA SER A 587 -14.98 -50.68 -19.49
C SER A 587 -15.78 -49.64 -18.70
N VAL A 588 -16.98 -49.29 -19.17
CA VAL A 588 -17.87 -48.31 -18.52
C VAL A 588 -18.17 -48.76 -17.08
N ARG A 589 -18.03 -47.84 -16.11
CA ARG A 589 -18.31 -48.05 -14.68
C ARG A 589 -17.39 -49.03 -13.92
N THR A 590 -16.28 -49.46 -14.54
CA THR A 590 -15.18 -50.17 -13.87
C THR A 590 -13.97 -49.26 -13.76
N ALA A 591 -13.27 -49.27 -12.62
CA ALA A 591 -12.18 -48.33 -12.40
C ALA A 591 -10.94 -48.64 -13.26
N LEU A 592 -10.52 -47.68 -14.07
CA LEU A 592 -9.27 -47.70 -14.83
C LEU A 592 -8.15 -47.15 -13.95
N LEU A 593 -7.01 -47.87 -13.90
CA LEU A 593 -5.93 -47.56 -12.96
C LEU A 593 -4.80 -46.81 -13.66
N SER A 594 -4.32 -45.76 -13.00
CA SER A 594 -3.07 -45.08 -13.32
C SER A 594 -2.31 -44.75 -12.04
N SER A 595 -1.01 -44.46 -12.14
CA SER A 595 -0.15 -44.17 -10.99
C SER A 595 0.65 -42.91 -11.23
N ALA A 596 0.78 -42.07 -10.20
CA ALA A 596 1.58 -40.86 -10.26
C ALA A 596 2.44 -40.71 -9.00
N SER A 597 3.67 -40.24 -9.16
CA SER A 597 4.56 -39.93 -8.03
C SER A 597 4.33 -38.50 -7.57
N SER A 598 4.39 -38.23 -6.27
CA SER A 598 4.33 -36.84 -5.75
C SER A 598 5.55 -36.00 -6.20
N LEU A 599 6.67 -36.63 -6.56
CA LEU A 599 7.87 -35.93 -7.06
C LEU A 599 7.64 -35.27 -8.41
N ASP A 600 6.84 -35.89 -9.29
CA ASP A 600 6.55 -35.40 -10.64
C ASP A 600 5.75 -34.08 -10.62
N PHE A 601 5.07 -33.80 -9.51
CA PHE A 601 4.24 -32.61 -9.29
C PHE A 601 4.88 -31.61 -8.32
N GLY A 602 6.20 -31.71 -8.11
CA GLY A 602 6.96 -30.75 -7.33
C GLY A 602 6.88 -30.91 -5.81
N LEU A 603 6.27 -31.97 -5.26
CA LEU A 603 6.29 -32.31 -3.83
C LEU A 603 7.50 -33.18 -3.43
N GLY A 604 8.71 -32.73 -3.77
CA GLY A 604 9.95 -33.31 -3.25
C GLY A 604 10.22 -32.88 -1.80
N THR A 605 11.02 -33.65 -1.06
CA THR A 605 11.52 -33.28 0.28
C THR A 605 12.27 -31.93 0.24
N GLY A 606 11.58 -30.85 0.62
CA GLY A 606 12.13 -29.48 0.70
C GLY A 606 11.55 -28.46 -0.29
N ALA A 607 10.66 -28.85 -1.21
CA ALA A 607 10.00 -27.91 -2.12
C ALA A 607 8.72 -27.31 -1.49
N GLN A 608 8.59 -25.98 -1.53
CA GLN A 608 7.34 -25.29 -1.18
C GLN A 608 6.53 -25.12 -2.49
N PRO A 609 5.37 -25.77 -2.66
CA PRO A 609 4.55 -25.69 -3.88
C PRO A 609 3.86 -24.33 -4.10
N GLU A 610 4.00 -23.38 -3.17
CA GLU A 610 3.66 -21.97 -3.39
C GLU A 610 4.51 -21.34 -4.49
N VAL A 611 5.68 -21.92 -4.79
CA VAL A 611 6.59 -21.48 -5.84
C VAL A 611 6.53 -22.45 -7.01
N ILE A 612 5.88 -22.03 -8.09
CA ILE A 612 5.69 -22.83 -9.30
C ILE A 612 6.76 -22.43 -10.32
N ASN A 613 7.49 -23.41 -10.86
CA ASN A 613 8.42 -23.17 -11.96
C ASN A 613 7.65 -22.97 -13.25
N VAL A 614 7.96 -21.92 -14.02
CA VAL A 614 7.37 -21.69 -15.33
C VAL A 614 8.11 -22.57 -16.36
N PRO A 615 7.44 -23.48 -17.08
CA PRO A 615 8.09 -24.42 -17.99
C PRO A 615 8.56 -23.72 -19.27
N LEU A 616 9.74 -23.12 -19.22
CA LEU A 616 10.40 -22.54 -20.39
C LEU A 616 11.01 -23.66 -21.27
N PRO A 617 10.82 -23.66 -22.61
CA PRO A 617 11.31 -24.72 -23.51
C PRO A 617 12.80 -25.05 -23.36
N ASP A 618 13.65 -24.02 -23.21
CA ASP A 618 15.11 -24.16 -23.09
C ASP A 618 15.65 -23.72 -21.72
N ALA A 619 14.79 -23.61 -20.70
CA ALA A 619 15.06 -23.01 -19.37
C ALA A 619 15.53 -21.53 -19.40
N VAL A 620 15.74 -20.95 -20.58
CA VAL A 620 16.21 -19.58 -20.82
C VAL A 620 15.29 -18.91 -21.84
N LEU A 621 14.95 -17.64 -21.60
CA LEU A 621 14.23 -16.79 -22.55
C LEU A 621 15.19 -15.72 -23.11
N LEU A 622 15.50 -15.83 -24.40
CA LEU A 622 16.45 -14.93 -25.09
C LEU A 622 15.94 -13.49 -25.19
N PRO A 623 16.83 -12.50 -25.33
CA PRO A 623 16.46 -11.10 -25.58
C PRO A 623 15.50 -10.96 -26.78
N GLY A 624 14.38 -10.25 -26.60
CA GLY A 624 13.37 -10.04 -27.62
C GLY A 624 12.47 -11.25 -27.94
N ALA A 625 12.72 -12.41 -27.33
CA ALA A 625 11.90 -13.60 -27.53
C ALA A 625 10.62 -13.55 -26.68
N SER A 626 9.55 -14.16 -27.20
CA SER A 626 8.32 -14.42 -26.46
C SER A 626 8.02 -15.91 -26.42
N VAL A 627 7.39 -16.36 -25.33
CA VAL A 627 6.88 -17.73 -25.18
C VAL A 627 5.45 -17.67 -24.66
N GLN A 628 4.55 -18.38 -25.32
CA GLN A 628 3.16 -18.52 -24.92
C GLN A 628 2.97 -19.88 -24.25
N LEU A 629 2.48 -19.89 -23.02
CA LEU A 629 2.24 -21.10 -22.24
C LEU A 629 0.76 -21.20 -21.84
N PRO A 630 0.18 -22.41 -21.86
CA PRO A 630 -1.15 -22.63 -21.30
C PRO A 630 -1.12 -22.53 -19.78
N MET A 631 -2.11 -21.88 -19.19
CA MET A 631 -2.35 -21.80 -17.75
C MET A 631 -3.76 -22.30 -17.46
N TRP A 632 -3.91 -23.24 -16.52
CA TRP A 632 -5.21 -23.69 -16.05
C TRP A 632 -5.53 -22.97 -14.75
N LEU A 633 -6.74 -22.42 -14.67
CA LEU A 633 -7.27 -21.71 -13.52
C LEU A 633 -8.40 -22.54 -12.91
N ARG A 634 -8.41 -22.68 -11.59
CA ARG A 634 -9.47 -23.33 -10.82
C ARG A 634 -10.29 -22.27 -10.10
N GLY A 635 -11.60 -22.28 -10.30
CA GLY A 635 -12.55 -21.46 -9.56
C GLY A 635 -12.50 -21.82 -8.07
N PRO A 636 -12.22 -20.86 -7.17
CA PRO A 636 -12.30 -21.07 -5.73
C PRO A 636 -13.60 -21.75 -5.28
N ASP A 637 -13.51 -22.59 -4.25
CA ASP A 637 -14.65 -23.35 -3.73
C ASP A 637 -15.65 -22.47 -2.92
N GLU A 638 -15.23 -21.27 -2.51
CA GLU A 638 -16.09 -20.28 -1.84
C GLU A 638 -16.63 -19.27 -2.85
N GLU A 639 -17.92 -18.92 -2.76
CA GLU A 639 -18.52 -17.90 -3.61
C GLU A 639 -18.05 -16.48 -3.25
N GLY A 640 -17.97 -15.61 -4.25
CA GLY A 640 -17.62 -14.20 -4.07
C GLY A 640 -16.43 -13.73 -4.91
N VAL A 641 -15.90 -12.57 -4.55
CA VAL A 641 -14.79 -11.91 -5.25
C VAL A 641 -13.48 -12.32 -4.59
N HIS A 642 -12.57 -12.87 -5.39
CA HIS A 642 -11.26 -13.35 -4.94
C HIS A 642 -10.16 -12.57 -5.65
N GLU A 643 -9.21 -12.06 -4.87
CA GLU A 643 -8.01 -11.41 -5.39
C GLU A 643 -6.84 -12.38 -5.40
N ILE A 644 -6.26 -12.60 -6.57
CA ILE A 644 -5.13 -13.51 -6.78
C ILE A 644 -3.91 -12.68 -7.15
N ASN A 645 -2.90 -12.74 -6.30
CA ASN A 645 -1.62 -12.07 -6.52
C ASN A 645 -0.62 -13.05 -7.13
N PHE A 646 -0.01 -12.65 -8.25
CA PHE A 646 1.08 -13.35 -8.92
C PHE A 646 2.35 -12.51 -8.83
N LEU A 647 3.39 -13.07 -8.22
CA LEU A 647 4.74 -12.53 -8.23
C LEU A 647 5.62 -13.39 -9.14
N PHE A 648 5.98 -12.87 -10.30
CA PHE A 648 6.93 -13.53 -11.19
C PHE A 648 8.36 -13.17 -10.76
N TYR A 649 9.19 -14.17 -10.54
CA TYR A 649 10.60 -14.05 -10.16
C TYR A 649 11.48 -14.54 -11.30
N TYR A 650 12.55 -13.82 -11.61
CA TYR A 650 13.49 -14.21 -12.67
C TYR A 650 14.90 -13.68 -12.42
N GLU A 651 15.90 -14.35 -12.98
CA GLU A 651 17.32 -13.99 -12.82
C GLU A 651 17.99 -13.74 -14.17
N SER A 652 19.13 -13.04 -14.12
CA SER A 652 20.08 -12.96 -15.23
C SER A 652 20.96 -14.20 -15.26
N ILE A 653 21.35 -14.66 -16.46
CA ILE A 653 22.36 -15.72 -16.58
C ILE A 653 23.70 -15.27 -16.00
N LYS A 654 24.05 -13.99 -16.18
CA LYS A 654 25.25 -13.40 -15.57
C LYS A 654 24.92 -13.02 -14.13
N ARG A 655 25.72 -13.52 -13.18
CA ARG A 655 25.55 -13.15 -11.77
C ARG A 655 26.13 -11.77 -11.52
N HIS A 656 25.28 -10.84 -11.10
CA HIS A 656 25.69 -9.50 -10.70
C HIS A 656 25.87 -9.42 -9.18
N SER A 657 26.80 -8.59 -8.71
CA SER A 657 27.14 -8.48 -7.28
C SER A 657 26.15 -7.68 -6.44
N LYS A 658 25.32 -6.85 -7.08
CA LYS A 658 24.35 -5.95 -6.44
C LYS A 658 22.90 -6.44 -6.55
N MET A 659 22.44 -6.73 -7.77
CA MET A 659 21.08 -7.19 -8.05
C MET A 659 21.11 -8.62 -8.57
N CYS A 660 20.61 -9.57 -7.78
CA CYS A 660 20.65 -11.00 -8.14
C CYS A 660 19.42 -11.44 -8.94
N HIS A 661 18.27 -10.79 -8.70
CA HIS A 661 16.99 -11.18 -9.26
C HIS A 661 16.12 -9.96 -9.54
N ARG A 662 15.04 -10.17 -10.30
CA ARG A 662 13.97 -9.19 -10.53
C ARG A 662 12.62 -9.84 -10.35
N VAL A 663 11.63 -8.99 -10.15
CA VAL A 663 10.25 -9.40 -9.97
C VAL A 663 9.29 -8.62 -10.86
N LEU A 664 8.15 -9.22 -11.18
CA LEU A 664 7.01 -8.57 -11.83
C LEU A 664 5.74 -8.95 -11.05
N ARG A 665 4.90 -7.95 -10.74
CA ARG A 665 3.69 -8.11 -9.92
C ARG A 665 2.43 -8.07 -10.80
N HIS A 666 1.49 -8.97 -10.55
CA HIS A 666 0.16 -8.92 -11.14
C HIS A 666 -0.91 -9.28 -10.10
N THR A 667 -2.00 -8.51 -10.06
CA THR A 667 -3.20 -8.82 -9.29
C THR A 667 -4.34 -9.07 -10.26
N ALA A 668 -4.96 -10.25 -10.15
CA ALA A 668 -6.16 -10.63 -10.88
C ALA A 668 -7.34 -10.72 -9.93
N VAL A 669 -8.52 -10.34 -10.41
CA VAL A 669 -9.78 -10.41 -9.64
C VAL A 669 -10.70 -11.41 -10.33
N ILE A 670 -11.12 -12.44 -9.61
CA ILE A 670 -12.02 -13.49 -10.12
C ILE A 670 -13.28 -13.51 -9.26
N CYS A 671 -14.44 -13.42 -9.90
CA CYS A 671 -15.72 -13.61 -9.25
C CYS A 671 -16.16 -15.08 -9.41
N THR A 672 -16.52 -15.72 -8.30
CA THR A 672 -16.96 -17.12 -8.29
C THR A 672 -18.43 -17.25 -7.94
N SER A 673 -19.14 -18.07 -8.71
CA SER A 673 -20.56 -18.37 -8.52
C SER A 673 -20.81 -19.82 -8.12
N ARG A 674 -21.90 -20.08 -7.40
CA ARG A 674 -22.26 -21.43 -6.90
C ARG A 674 -22.37 -22.46 -8.02
N SER A 675 -21.92 -23.69 -7.76
CA SER A 675 -21.98 -24.83 -8.69
C SER A 675 -22.59 -26.09 -8.05
N LEU A 676 -21.77 -27.07 -7.68
CA LEU A 676 -22.13 -28.34 -7.08
C LEU A 676 -21.59 -28.40 -5.65
N HIS A 677 -22.40 -28.96 -4.74
CA HIS A 677 -21.99 -29.29 -3.39
C HIS A 677 -21.83 -30.81 -3.28
N ILE A 678 -20.67 -31.26 -2.79
CA ILE A 678 -20.36 -32.69 -2.70
C ILE A 678 -20.20 -33.10 -1.25
N ARG A 679 -20.91 -34.16 -0.88
CA ARG A 679 -20.82 -34.81 0.43
C ARG A 679 -20.40 -36.25 0.22
N ALA A 680 -19.29 -36.66 0.81
CA ALA A 680 -18.82 -38.04 0.73
C ALA A 680 -18.73 -38.67 2.12
N THR A 681 -19.12 -39.94 2.23
CA THR A 681 -18.98 -40.76 3.44
C THR A 681 -18.44 -42.13 3.08
N VAL A 682 -17.60 -42.68 3.95
CA VAL A 682 -17.06 -44.03 3.79
C VAL A 682 -17.50 -44.92 4.94
N CYS A 683 -18.04 -46.08 4.60
CA CYS A 683 -18.51 -47.10 5.54
C CYS A 683 -17.86 -48.44 5.21
N ARG A 684 -17.64 -49.28 6.21
CA ARG A 684 -17.17 -50.65 5.97
C ARG A 684 -18.33 -51.52 5.48
N SER A 685 -18.08 -52.32 4.45
CA SER A 685 -19.11 -53.18 3.84
C SER A 685 -19.17 -54.54 4.52
N ASN A 686 -20.34 -54.98 4.99
CA ASN A 686 -20.52 -56.31 5.58
C ASN A 686 -20.96 -57.39 4.57
N ALA A 687 -21.22 -57.01 3.31
CA ALA A 687 -21.92 -57.86 2.33
C ALA A 687 -21.12 -58.21 1.06
N LEU A 688 -19.97 -57.57 0.81
CA LEU A 688 -19.23 -57.71 -0.45
C LEU A 688 -17.91 -58.45 -0.21
N GLU A 689 -17.84 -59.71 -0.62
CA GLU A 689 -16.59 -60.48 -0.67
C GLU A 689 -15.78 -60.12 -1.93
N ASP A 690 -14.46 -60.28 -1.86
CA ASP A 690 -13.57 -60.26 -3.02
C ASP A 690 -13.41 -61.67 -3.60
N GLU A 691 -13.09 -61.78 -4.89
CA GLU A 691 -12.73 -63.03 -5.58
C GLU A 691 -11.62 -63.85 -4.87
N GLU A 692 -10.85 -63.21 -3.97
CA GLU A 692 -9.75 -63.80 -3.19
C GLU A 692 -10.06 -63.97 -1.69
N GLY A 693 -11.28 -63.69 -1.21
CA GLY A 693 -11.70 -63.96 0.17
C GLY A 693 -11.03 -63.11 1.28
N ARG A 694 -10.33 -62.02 0.94
CA ARG A 694 -9.82 -61.04 1.93
C ARG A 694 -10.84 -59.92 2.18
N GLY A 695 -11.40 -59.89 3.37
CA GLY A 695 -12.59 -59.10 3.72
C GLY A 695 -12.41 -57.61 4.04
N ASP A 696 -11.48 -56.87 3.40
CA ASP A 696 -11.21 -55.46 3.72
C ASP A 696 -11.84 -54.48 2.70
N ASN A 697 -13.12 -54.67 2.37
CA ASN A 697 -13.85 -53.83 1.40
C ASN A 697 -14.64 -52.69 2.08
N MET A 698 -14.62 -51.50 1.48
CA MET A 698 -15.37 -50.33 1.91
C MET A 698 -16.40 -49.88 0.86
N LEU A 699 -17.48 -49.25 1.31
CA LEU A 699 -18.45 -48.54 0.48
C LEU A 699 -18.23 -47.04 0.63
N VAL A 700 -18.11 -46.35 -0.49
CA VAL A 700 -17.99 -44.89 -0.56
C VAL A 700 -19.29 -44.35 -1.14
N PHE A 701 -20.00 -43.57 -0.35
CA PHE A 701 -21.19 -42.84 -0.79
C PHE A 701 -20.78 -41.42 -1.16
N VAL A 702 -21.19 -40.95 -2.33
CA VAL A 702 -20.94 -39.60 -2.83
C VAL A 702 -22.28 -38.99 -3.22
N ASP A 703 -22.72 -37.99 -2.47
CA ASP A 703 -23.92 -37.20 -2.71
C ASP A 703 -23.52 -35.89 -3.38
N VAL A 704 -24.00 -35.68 -4.60
CA VAL A 704 -23.72 -34.49 -5.41
C VAL A 704 -25.02 -33.69 -5.54
N GLU A 705 -25.03 -32.47 -5.02
CA GLU A 705 -26.19 -31.58 -5.01
C GLU A 705 -25.93 -30.36 -5.88
N ASN A 706 -26.89 -30.01 -6.75
CA ASN A 706 -26.82 -28.79 -7.55
C ASN A 706 -27.36 -27.59 -6.76
N ILE A 707 -26.44 -26.76 -6.25
CA ILE A 707 -26.72 -25.57 -5.45
C ILE A 707 -26.76 -24.27 -6.27
N ASN A 708 -26.57 -24.36 -7.59
CA ASN A 708 -26.64 -23.24 -8.49
C ASN A 708 -28.07 -22.66 -8.53
N THR A 709 -28.18 -21.34 -8.38
CA THR A 709 -29.42 -20.60 -8.65
C THR A 709 -29.42 -20.21 -10.13
N SER A 710 -30.57 -20.30 -10.80
CA SER A 710 -30.76 -20.07 -12.24
C SER A 710 -30.31 -18.69 -12.77
N GLU A 711 -29.77 -17.82 -11.91
CA GLU A 711 -29.22 -16.49 -12.21
C GLU A 711 -27.95 -16.55 -13.09
N THR A 712 -27.25 -17.68 -13.12
CA THR A 712 -25.96 -17.84 -13.83
C THR A 712 -26.08 -18.39 -15.26
N GLY A 713 -27.30 -18.54 -15.81
CA GLY A 713 -27.51 -19.08 -17.16
C GLY A 713 -27.19 -20.58 -17.33
N VAL A 714 -26.82 -21.27 -16.24
CA VAL A 714 -26.56 -22.72 -16.23
C VAL A 714 -27.88 -23.49 -16.30
N LYS A 715 -28.00 -24.41 -17.27
CA LYS A 715 -29.19 -25.24 -17.45
C LYS A 715 -29.13 -26.53 -16.63
N GLU A 716 -28.03 -27.27 -16.75
CA GLU A 716 -27.83 -28.57 -16.10
C GLU A 716 -26.35 -28.91 -15.95
N PHE A 717 -26.04 -29.75 -14.96
CA PHE A 717 -24.71 -30.34 -14.75
C PHE A 717 -24.72 -31.82 -15.09
N HIS A 718 -23.65 -32.33 -15.72
CA HIS A 718 -23.46 -33.74 -16.02
C HIS A 718 -22.22 -34.23 -15.27
N ILE A 719 -22.37 -35.29 -14.47
CA ILE A 719 -21.24 -35.96 -13.83
C ILE A 719 -20.61 -36.89 -14.87
N VAL A 720 -19.36 -36.60 -15.26
CA VAL A 720 -18.65 -37.32 -16.34
C VAL A 720 -17.83 -38.48 -15.77
N GLN A 721 -17.10 -38.21 -14.69
CA GLN A 721 -16.15 -39.16 -14.10
C GLN A 721 -16.01 -38.91 -12.61
N VAL A 722 -15.82 -39.99 -11.84
CA VAL A 722 -15.38 -39.95 -10.45
C VAL A 722 -14.04 -40.66 -10.34
N SER A 723 -13.00 -39.92 -9.96
CA SER A 723 -11.66 -40.44 -9.71
C SER A 723 -11.44 -40.61 -8.21
N SER A 724 -10.63 -41.59 -7.83
CA SER A 724 -10.09 -41.71 -6.48
C SER A 724 -8.58 -41.68 -6.46
N ASN A 725 -8.03 -41.05 -5.42
CA ASN A 725 -6.61 -40.74 -5.30
C ASN A 725 -6.14 -41.11 -3.88
N SER A 726 -5.35 -42.17 -3.76
CA SER A 726 -4.80 -42.62 -2.47
C SER A 726 -3.60 -43.54 -2.65
N LYS A 727 -2.78 -43.66 -1.60
CA LYS A 727 -1.70 -44.66 -1.52
C LYS A 727 -2.20 -46.03 -1.09
N HIS A 728 -3.36 -46.09 -0.42
CA HIS A 728 -3.80 -47.29 0.29
C HIS A 728 -5.10 -47.88 -0.27
N TRP A 729 -5.99 -47.05 -0.80
CA TRP A 729 -7.32 -47.44 -1.25
C TRP A 729 -7.58 -47.02 -2.69
N ARG A 730 -8.42 -47.77 -3.41
CA ARG A 730 -8.85 -47.42 -4.77
C ARG A 730 -10.30 -47.80 -4.98
N LEU A 731 -11.03 -46.99 -5.73
CA LEU A 731 -12.36 -47.39 -6.20
C LEU A 731 -12.23 -48.53 -7.23
N GLN A 732 -13.20 -49.45 -7.22
CA GLN A 732 -13.24 -50.62 -8.10
C GLN A 732 -14.42 -50.58 -9.07
N LYS A 733 -15.65 -50.36 -8.55
CA LYS A 733 -16.89 -50.42 -9.32
C LYS A 733 -18.01 -49.61 -8.67
N SER A 734 -18.93 -49.07 -9.45
CA SER A 734 -20.19 -48.48 -8.96
C SER A 734 -21.24 -49.55 -8.61
N VAL A 735 -21.94 -49.39 -7.48
CA VAL A 735 -22.89 -50.39 -6.92
C VAL A 735 -24.34 -50.13 -7.33
N ASN A 736 -24.75 -48.86 -7.53
CA ASN A 736 -26.13 -48.53 -7.91
C ASN A 736 -26.33 -48.63 -9.44
N VAL A 737 -27.27 -49.48 -9.86
CA VAL A 737 -27.59 -49.79 -11.25
C VAL A 737 -28.91 -49.10 -11.63
N SER A 738 -28.83 -47.99 -12.36
CA SER A 738 -29.89 -47.55 -13.28
C SER A 738 -29.34 -47.52 -14.71
N GLU A 739 -30.20 -47.84 -15.68
CA GLU A 739 -29.85 -47.97 -17.10
C GLU A 739 -29.58 -46.62 -17.80
N ASP A 740 -29.76 -45.50 -17.11
CA ASP A 740 -29.52 -44.17 -17.69
C ASP A 740 -28.03 -43.93 -17.92
N LYS A 741 -27.71 -43.50 -19.14
CA LYS A 741 -26.34 -43.34 -19.63
C LYS A 741 -25.66 -42.05 -19.15
N ASP A 742 -26.42 -41.09 -18.62
CA ASP A 742 -25.89 -39.79 -18.20
C ASP A 742 -26.44 -39.40 -16.81
N THR A 743 -25.57 -39.23 -15.82
CA THR A 743 -25.91 -38.64 -14.52
C THR A 743 -26.08 -37.13 -14.63
N LYS A 744 -27.26 -36.71 -15.13
CA LYS A 744 -27.66 -35.30 -15.27
C LYS A 744 -28.28 -34.78 -13.97
N LEU A 745 -28.01 -33.51 -13.66
CA LEU A 745 -28.49 -32.80 -12.48
C LEU A 745 -29.05 -31.43 -12.90
N ALA A 746 -30.37 -31.29 -12.85
CA ALA A 746 -31.03 -29.99 -12.96
C ALA A 746 -30.90 -29.18 -11.66
N SER A 747 -31.34 -27.92 -11.68
CA SER A 747 -31.28 -27.03 -10.52
C SER A 747 -32.00 -27.63 -9.31
N ARG A 748 -31.32 -27.67 -8.15
CA ARG A 748 -31.81 -28.24 -6.87
C ARG A 748 -31.99 -29.76 -6.85
N GLU A 749 -31.53 -30.47 -7.87
CA GLU A 749 -31.49 -31.93 -7.84
C GLU A 749 -30.24 -32.46 -7.11
N ARG A 750 -30.33 -33.69 -6.61
CA ARG A 750 -29.24 -34.39 -5.96
C ARG A 750 -29.09 -35.81 -6.50
N ALA A 751 -27.84 -36.25 -6.70
CA ALA A 751 -27.49 -37.60 -7.12
C ALA A 751 -26.71 -38.30 -6.02
N LYS A 752 -27.09 -39.55 -5.70
CA LYS A 752 -26.38 -40.41 -4.73
C LYS A 752 -25.66 -41.54 -5.46
N LEU A 753 -24.34 -41.44 -5.52
CA LEU A 753 -23.45 -42.43 -6.10
C LEU A 753 -22.88 -43.32 -5.00
N CYS A 754 -22.76 -44.62 -5.28
CA CYS A 754 -22.22 -45.60 -4.34
C CYS A 754 -21.15 -46.42 -5.05
N PHE A 755 -19.96 -46.52 -4.45
CA PHE A 755 -18.80 -47.17 -5.01
C PHE A 755 -18.19 -48.19 -4.05
N LYS A 756 -17.68 -49.29 -4.59
CA LYS A 756 -16.85 -50.26 -3.86
C LYS A 756 -15.40 -49.80 -3.89
N ALA A 757 -14.78 -49.65 -2.72
CA ALA A 757 -13.35 -49.37 -2.54
C ALA A 757 -12.62 -50.62 -2.02
N VAL A 758 -11.44 -50.88 -2.59
CA VAL A 758 -10.56 -52.01 -2.27
C VAL A 758 -9.14 -51.53 -2.00
N ARG A 759 -8.35 -52.34 -1.30
CA ARG A 759 -6.97 -52.00 -0.95
C ARG A 759 -6.02 -52.12 -2.15
N CYS A 760 -5.04 -51.23 -2.25
CA CYS A 760 -4.02 -51.26 -3.30
C CYS A 760 -3.04 -52.43 -3.10
N LYS A 761 -2.65 -53.11 -4.20
CA LYS A 761 -1.85 -54.35 -4.16
C LYS A 761 -0.31 -54.13 -4.12
N ASN A 762 0.24 -52.91 -4.35
CA ASN A 762 1.70 -52.65 -4.39
C ASN A 762 2.14 -51.19 -4.08
N SER A 763 3.36 -51.08 -3.52
CA SER A 763 4.27 -49.94 -3.20
C SER A 763 3.74 -48.73 -2.40
N GLU A 764 4.30 -48.51 -1.20
CA GLU A 764 3.97 -47.40 -0.28
C GLU A 764 4.31 -45.98 -0.80
N GLU A 765 4.99 -45.85 -1.95
CA GLU A 765 5.54 -44.57 -2.41
C GLU A 765 4.67 -43.81 -3.44
N ASN A 766 3.83 -44.47 -4.24
CA ASN A 766 3.07 -43.84 -5.34
C ASN A 766 1.56 -43.71 -5.06
N TYR A 767 0.94 -42.63 -5.58
CA TYR A 767 -0.51 -42.47 -5.53
C TYR A 767 -1.17 -43.28 -6.66
N THR A 768 -2.18 -44.07 -6.30
CA THR A 768 -3.02 -44.78 -7.27
C THR A 768 -4.24 -43.93 -7.60
N PHE A 769 -4.46 -43.71 -8.89
CA PHE A 769 -5.62 -43.03 -9.45
C PHE A 769 -6.56 -44.08 -10.04
N ALA A 770 -7.81 -44.10 -9.61
CA ALA A 770 -8.81 -45.04 -10.11
C ALA A 770 -10.01 -44.28 -10.68
N ASP A 771 -10.13 -44.28 -12.01
CA ASP A 771 -11.08 -43.48 -12.78
C ASP A 771 -12.34 -44.30 -13.12
N ILE A 772 -13.49 -43.89 -12.61
CA ILE A 772 -14.80 -44.47 -12.93
C ILE A 772 -15.55 -43.50 -13.86
N VAL A 773 -15.69 -43.89 -15.12
CA VAL A 773 -16.30 -43.08 -16.18
C VAL A 773 -17.77 -43.48 -16.36
N PHE A 774 -18.65 -42.48 -16.50
CA PHE A 774 -20.08 -42.67 -16.74
C PHE A 774 -20.48 -42.55 -18.22
N GLY A 775 -19.69 -41.83 -19.03
CA GLY A 775 -19.89 -41.65 -20.48
C GLY A 775 -18.82 -42.32 -21.37
N ASN A 776 -18.71 -41.83 -22.62
CA ASN A 776 -17.78 -42.36 -23.64
C ASN A 776 -16.43 -41.63 -23.71
N GLU A 777 -16.25 -40.58 -22.90
CA GLU A 777 -15.05 -39.76 -22.83
C GLU A 777 -14.39 -39.97 -21.47
N GLN A 778 -13.13 -40.38 -21.48
CA GLN A 778 -12.31 -40.55 -20.29
C GLN A 778 -11.31 -39.41 -20.15
N ILE A 779 -11.17 -38.89 -18.93
CA ILE A 779 -10.08 -37.98 -18.55
C ILE A 779 -9.07 -38.81 -17.76
N ILE A 780 -7.82 -38.85 -18.20
CA ILE A 780 -6.76 -39.52 -17.43
C ILE A 780 -6.37 -38.60 -16.27
N SER A 781 -6.93 -38.85 -15.07
CA SER A 781 -6.78 -37.93 -13.93
C SER A 781 -5.32 -37.77 -13.48
N SER A 782 -4.48 -38.80 -13.64
CA SER A 782 -3.05 -38.76 -13.29
C SER A 782 -2.17 -37.95 -14.25
N ALA A 783 -2.63 -37.71 -15.48
CA ALA A 783 -1.88 -37.03 -16.54
C ALA A 783 -2.60 -35.80 -17.07
N SER A 784 -3.47 -35.20 -16.25
CA SER A 784 -4.24 -34.00 -16.55
C SER A 784 -4.09 -32.98 -15.42
N PRO A 785 -4.56 -31.72 -15.58
CA PRO A 785 -4.52 -30.72 -14.51
C PRO A 785 -5.21 -31.18 -13.21
N CYS A 786 -6.04 -32.24 -13.29
CA CYS A 786 -6.66 -32.89 -12.13
C CYS A 786 -5.63 -33.30 -11.07
N ALA A 787 -4.54 -33.97 -11.48
CA ALA A 787 -3.46 -34.36 -10.56
C ALA A 787 -2.73 -33.13 -9.97
N ASP A 788 -2.44 -32.12 -10.79
CA ASP A 788 -1.77 -30.89 -10.35
C ASP A 788 -2.54 -30.23 -9.19
N PHE A 789 -3.84 -29.97 -9.41
CA PHE A 789 -4.69 -29.32 -8.41
C PHE A 789 -4.90 -30.19 -7.16
N PHE A 790 -4.93 -31.52 -7.32
CA PHE A 790 -4.99 -32.46 -6.19
C PHE A 790 -3.76 -32.32 -5.28
N PHE A 791 -2.56 -32.38 -5.86
CA PHE A 791 -1.31 -32.27 -5.10
C PHE A 791 -1.13 -30.88 -4.46
N GLN A 792 -1.60 -29.80 -5.10
CA GLN A 792 -1.64 -28.46 -4.51
C GLN A 792 -2.60 -28.38 -3.31
N SER A 793 -3.80 -28.99 -3.44
CA SER A 793 -4.81 -29.01 -2.37
C SER A 793 -4.33 -29.78 -1.14
N LEU A 794 -3.70 -30.95 -1.33
CA LEU A 794 -3.10 -31.73 -0.24
C LEU A 794 -2.10 -30.90 0.57
N PHE A 795 -1.25 -30.12 -0.09
CA PHE A 795 -0.25 -29.29 0.59
C PHE A 795 -0.89 -28.19 1.45
N SER A 796 -1.94 -27.53 0.94
CA SER A 796 -2.67 -26.50 1.67
C SER A 796 -3.27 -27.06 2.98
N GLU A 797 -3.79 -28.29 2.95
CA GLU A 797 -4.27 -28.99 4.16
C GLU A 797 -3.15 -29.27 5.16
N PHE A 798 -1.98 -29.74 4.70
CA PHE A 798 -0.81 -29.98 5.57
C PHE A 798 -0.39 -28.72 6.34
N LYS A 799 -0.39 -27.54 5.70
CA LYS A 799 -0.08 -26.26 6.37
C LYS A 799 -1.10 -25.92 7.45
N ARG A 800 -2.41 -26.08 7.20
CA ARG A 800 -3.46 -25.82 8.20
C ARG A 800 -3.29 -26.67 9.46
N THR A 801 -2.89 -27.93 9.32
CA THR A 801 -2.63 -28.81 10.47
C THR A 801 -1.35 -28.49 11.23
N HIS A 802 -0.31 -27.97 10.59
CA HIS A 802 0.99 -27.73 11.22
C HIS A 802 1.07 -26.40 12.00
N VAL A 803 0.22 -25.41 11.67
CA VAL A 803 0.11 -24.14 12.43
C VAL A 803 -0.53 -24.34 13.81
N GLN A 804 -1.19 -25.48 14.05
CA GLN A 804 -1.90 -25.78 15.30
C GLN A 804 -1.13 -26.63 16.32
N SER A 805 0.10 -27.06 16.04
CA SER A 805 0.90 -27.86 16.99
C SER A 805 2.04 -27.04 17.64
N PRO A 806 2.05 -26.84 18.97
CA PRO A 806 3.17 -26.20 19.66
C PRO A 806 4.39 -27.13 19.80
N PRO A 807 5.63 -26.61 19.76
CA PRO A 807 6.83 -27.41 19.83
C PRO A 807 7.24 -27.65 21.30
N HIS A 808 6.80 -28.74 21.90
CA HIS A 808 7.37 -29.21 23.18
C HIS A 808 7.57 -30.72 23.17
N ALA A 809 8.74 -31.14 22.68
CA ALA A 809 9.29 -32.47 22.91
C ALA A 809 10.40 -32.39 23.97
N SER A 810 10.04 -32.66 25.22
CA SER A 810 10.95 -33.26 26.21
C SER A 810 10.19 -33.59 27.48
N GLN A 811 10.33 -34.84 27.95
CA GLN A 811 9.67 -35.53 29.08
C GLN A 811 8.40 -36.28 28.68
N ARG A 812 8.51 -37.62 28.57
CA ARG A 812 7.43 -38.61 28.83
C ARG A 812 7.92 -40.05 28.57
N ALA A 813 8.55 -40.66 29.57
CA ALA A 813 8.85 -42.11 29.56
C ALA A 813 7.72 -42.97 30.19
N ALA A 814 6.63 -42.36 30.68
CA ALA A 814 5.48 -43.06 31.28
C ALA A 814 4.12 -42.80 30.58
N LYS A 815 4.12 -42.08 29.44
CA LYS A 815 2.91 -41.77 28.65
C LYS A 815 2.94 -42.37 27.23
N GLN A 816 3.92 -43.22 26.91
CA GLN A 816 4.07 -43.81 25.58
C GLN A 816 2.97 -44.84 25.27
N SER A 817 2.59 -45.70 26.23
CA SER A 817 1.61 -46.77 25.97
C SER A 817 0.17 -46.28 25.73
N PHE A 818 -0.28 -45.25 26.45
CA PHE A 818 -1.62 -44.67 26.27
C PHE A 818 -1.74 -43.93 24.92
N ASP A 819 -0.69 -43.18 24.54
CA ASP A 819 -0.65 -42.43 23.28
C ASP A 819 -0.52 -43.36 22.07
N GLU A 820 0.25 -44.46 22.20
CA GLU A 820 0.38 -45.49 21.17
C GLU A 820 -0.91 -46.28 20.95
N THR A 821 -1.67 -46.56 22.02
CA THR A 821 -2.97 -47.24 21.95
C THR A 821 -4.03 -46.39 21.24
N VAL A 822 -4.11 -45.10 21.59
CA VAL A 822 -5.03 -44.15 20.92
C VAL A 822 -4.65 -44.00 19.45
N ARG A 823 -3.36 -43.95 19.12
CA ARG A 823 -2.87 -43.92 17.73
C ARG A 823 -3.18 -45.19 16.96
N LEU A 824 -3.08 -46.38 17.57
CA LEU A 824 -3.46 -47.64 16.94
C LEU A 824 -4.96 -47.69 16.62
N ILE A 825 -5.82 -47.22 17.53
CA ILE A 825 -7.28 -47.12 17.30
C ILE A 825 -7.59 -46.07 16.22
N GLN A 826 -6.88 -44.95 16.21
CA GLN A 826 -7.02 -43.91 15.17
C GLN A 826 -6.62 -44.45 13.79
N ARG A 827 -5.49 -45.15 13.66
CA ARG A 827 -5.05 -45.80 12.42
C ARG A 827 -6.04 -46.82 11.85
N CYS A 828 -6.81 -47.51 12.70
CA CYS A 828 -7.85 -48.44 12.24
C CYS A 828 -8.98 -47.70 11.51
N ASN A 829 -9.21 -46.43 11.87
CA ASN A 829 -10.27 -45.60 11.33
C ASN A 829 -9.80 -44.73 10.16
N GLU A 830 -8.49 -44.63 9.93
CA GLU A 830 -7.89 -43.87 8.84
C GLU A 830 -8.14 -44.54 7.49
N VAL A 831 -8.67 -43.76 6.54
CA VAL A 831 -8.94 -44.22 5.17
C VAL A 831 -8.03 -43.50 4.18
N ASP A 832 -7.73 -42.22 4.40
CA ASP A 832 -6.89 -41.39 3.51
C ASP A 832 -7.21 -41.62 2.02
N LEU A 833 -8.49 -41.43 1.67
CA LEU A 833 -9.00 -41.61 0.31
C LEU A 833 -9.56 -40.29 -0.20
N ASN A 834 -8.97 -39.74 -1.25
CA ASN A 834 -9.49 -38.54 -1.89
C ASN A 834 -10.39 -38.93 -3.06
N VAL A 835 -11.51 -38.24 -3.19
CA VAL A 835 -12.47 -38.42 -4.27
C VAL A 835 -12.53 -37.13 -5.07
N VAL A 836 -12.37 -37.24 -6.38
CA VAL A 836 -12.48 -36.13 -7.32
C VAL A 836 -13.67 -36.37 -8.24
N VAL A 837 -14.63 -35.45 -8.24
CA VAL A 837 -15.80 -35.52 -9.11
C VAL A 837 -15.61 -34.53 -10.26
N LEU A 838 -15.52 -35.04 -11.48
CA LEU A 838 -15.40 -34.25 -12.70
C LEU A 838 -16.77 -34.09 -13.36
N TRP A 839 -17.09 -32.85 -13.72
CA TRP A 839 -18.41 -32.47 -14.22
C TRP A 839 -18.32 -31.52 -15.42
N LYS A 840 -19.39 -31.54 -16.24
CA LYS A 840 -19.64 -30.60 -17.34
C LYS A 840 -20.91 -29.81 -17.07
N ALA A 841 -20.88 -28.48 -17.17
CA ALA A 841 -22.06 -27.62 -17.05
C ALA A 841 -22.46 -27.08 -18.42
N TYR A 842 -23.75 -27.15 -18.75
CA TYR A 842 -24.29 -26.62 -20.00
C TYR A 842 -24.91 -25.26 -19.73
N VAL A 843 -24.27 -24.21 -20.23
CA VAL A 843 -24.65 -22.81 -20.03
C VAL A 843 -25.21 -22.25 -21.33
N VAL A 844 -26.30 -21.49 -21.23
CA VAL A 844 -26.89 -20.79 -22.38
C VAL A 844 -26.67 -19.30 -22.19
N GLU A 845 -25.77 -18.73 -22.97
CA GLU A 845 -25.42 -17.31 -22.96
C GLU A 845 -25.58 -16.76 -24.39
N ASP A 846 -26.35 -15.67 -24.56
CA ASP A 846 -26.61 -15.03 -25.86
C ASP A 846 -27.03 -15.98 -27.01
N ASN A 847 -27.92 -16.94 -26.73
CA ASN A 847 -28.37 -18.00 -27.65
C ASN A 847 -27.25 -18.96 -28.14
N LYS A 848 -26.07 -18.95 -27.52
CA LYS A 848 -25.00 -19.93 -27.73
C LYS A 848 -24.93 -20.88 -26.54
N GLN A 849 -24.73 -22.17 -26.82
CA GLN A 849 -24.48 -23.17 -25.78
C GLN A 849 -22.98 -23.24 -25.51
N LEU A 850 -22.58 -22.98 -24.27
CA LEU A 850 -21.22 -23.11 -23.77
C LEU A 850 -21.15 -24.32 -22.83
N ILE A 851 -20.11 -25.13 -22.98
CA ILE A 851 -19.84 -26.26 -22.09
C ILE A 851 -18.69 -25.85 -21.18
N LEU A 852 -18.93 -25.80 -19.88
CA LEU A 852 -17.92 -25.54 -18.86
C LEU A 852 -17.52 -26.86 -18.22
N GLU A 853 -16.25 -27.00 -17.85
CA GLU A 853 -15.70 -28.19 -17.20
C GLU A 853 -15.21 -27.82 -15.82
N GLY A 854 -15.35 -28.72 -14.85
CA GLY A 854 -14.87 -28.48 -13.50
C GLY A 854 -14.62 -29.74 -12.69
N GLN A 855 -14.03 -29.56 -11.53
CA GLN A 855 -13.71 -30.62 -10.57
C GLN A 855 -13.87 -30.15 -9.13
N HIS A 856 -14.33 -31.06 -8.27
CA HIS A 856 -14.41 -30.86 -6.83
C HIS A 856 -13.68 -31.98 -6.11
N HIS A 857 -12.90 -31.63 -5.09
CA HIS A 857 -12.09 -32.57 -4.31
C HIS A 857 -12.71 -32.77 -2.94
N VAL A 858 -12.74 -34.01 -2.47
CA VAL A 858 -13.23 -34.36 -1.13
C VAL A 858 -12.29 -35.38 -0.49
N ALA A 859 -11.73 -35.03 0.67
CA ALA A 859 -10.79 -35.88 1.42
C ALA A 859 -11.52 -36.73 2.49
N LEU A 860 -11.57 -38.05 2.31
CA LEU A 860 -12.12 -39.00 3.27
C LEU A 860 -11.03 -39.50 4.22
N ASN A 861 -10.90 -38.81 5.35
CA ASN A 861 -9.88 -39.12 6.34
C ASN A 861 -10.26 -40.27 7.28
N THR A 862 -11.53 -40.35 7.69
CA THR A 862 -11.98 -41.30 8.72
C THR A 862 -13.31 -41.99 8.36
N VAL A 863 -13.43 -43.27 8.69
CA VAL A 863 -14.68 -44.04 8.54
C VAL A 863 -15.83 -43.40 9.31
N GLY A 864 -16.99 -43.27 8.65
CA GLY A 864 -18.24 -42.75 9.24
C GLY A 864 -18.34 -41.22 9.34
N LYS A 865 -17.24 -40.48 9.12
CA LYS A 865 -17.26 -39.01 9.10
C LYS A 865 -17.63 -38.50 7.71
N GLU A 866 -18.53 -37.53 7.67
CA GLU A 866 -18.86 -36.83 6.42
C GLU A 866 -17.74 -35.87 6.02
N ALA A 867 -17.35 -35.92 4.75
CA ALA A 867 -16.44 -34.99 4.11
C ALA A 867 -17.21 -34.14 3.10
N LEU A 868 -16.89 -32.85 3.03
CA LEU A 868 -17.61 -31.84 2.25
C LEU A 868 -16.66 -31.17 1.25
N SER A 869 -17.13 -30.79 0.07
CA SER A 869 -16.32 -30.05 -0.92
C SER A 869 -15.92 -28.64 -0.47
N PHE A 870 -16.71 -28.02 0.40
CA PHE A 870 -16.32 -26.78 1.09
C PHE A 870 -16.78 -26.83 2.56
N PRO A 871 -15.98 -26.31 3.52
CA PRO A 871 -16.35 -26.32 4.93
C PRO A 871 -17.49 -25.33 5.18
N GLN A 872 -18.61 -25.81 5.71
CA GLN A 872 -19.67 -24.92 6.17
C GLN A 872 -19.10 -24.10 7.35
N LYS A 873 -19.04 -22.77 7.24
CA LYS A 873 -18.82 -21.91 8.41
C LYS A 873 -19.90 -22.28 9.42
N GLN A 874 -19.51 -22.93 10.52
CA GLN A 874 -20.38 -22.96 11.69
C GLN A 874 -20.66 -21.50 12.03
N GLU A 875 -21.92 -21.07 11.90
CA GLU A 875 -22.35 -19.81 12.47
C GLU A 875 -21.89 -19.83 13.93
N LEU A 876 -20.96 -18.93 14.25
CA LEU A 876 -20.55 -18.72 15.63
C LEU A 876 -21.84 -18.42 16.38
N PRO A 877 -22.21 -19.20 17.42
CA PRO A 877 -23.38 -18.88 18.20
C PRO A 877 -23.24 -17.44 18.68
N GLU A 878 -24.27 -16.66 18.37
CA GLU A 878 -24.39 -15.23 18.65
C GLU A 878 -23.78 -14.89 20.01
N MET A 879 -22.82 -13.95 20.03
CA MET A 879 -22.02 -13.63 21.22
C MET A 879 -22.91 -13.28 22.42
N VAL A 880 -23.10 -14.25 23.32
CA VAL A 880 -23.57 -13.97 24.67
C VAL A 880 -22.40 -13.38 25.46
N LEU A 881 -22.67 -12.21 26.07
CA LEU A 881 -21.77 -11.41 26.90
C LEU A 881 -20.83 -12.21 27.82
N LEU A 882 -19.56 -11.80 27.76
CA LEU A 882 -18.39 -12.27 28.51
C LEU A 882 -18.70 -12.69 29.96
N LYS A 883 -18.67 -14.00 30.23
CA LYS A 883 -18.36 -14.54 31.56
C LYS A 883 -16.89 -14.96 31.58
N PHE A 884 -16.09 -14.26 32.39
CA PHE A 884 -14.69 -14.57 32.65
C PHE A 884 -14.57 -15.90 33.41
N PHE A 885 -14.36 -17.00 32.68
CA PHE A 885 -13.76 -18.20 33.25
C PHE A 885 -12.28 -18.22 32.88
N ARG A 886 -11.43 -18.46 33.89
CA ARG A 886 -10.01 -18.75 33.67
C ARG A 886 -9.91 -20.02 32.82
N PRO A 887 -9.16 -20.03 31.71
CA PRO A 887 -8.89 -21.26 30.99
C PRO A 887 -7.83 -22.05 31.77
N GLU A 888 -8.24 -23.10 32.47
CA GLU A 888 -7.30 -24.13 32.92
C GLU A 888 -6.79 -24.88 31.69
N SER A 889 -5.50 -24.70 31.41
CA SER A 889 -4.75 -25.40 30.39
C SER A 889 -4.46 -26.84 30.83
N THR A 890 -5.03 -27.81 30.13
CA THR A 890 -4.31 -28.93 29.50
C THR A 890 -5.32 -29.69 28.64
N PRO A 891 -5.06 -29.99 27.35
CA PRO A 891 -5.91 -30.93 26.63
C PRO A 891 -5.76 -32.28 27.32
N ALA A 892 -6.82 -32.74 27.99
CA ALA A 892 -6.93 -34.14 28.40
C ALA A 892 -6.70 -35.01 27.15
N PRO A 893 -5.96 -36.12 27.24
CA PRO A 893 -5.69 -36.94 26.07
C PRO A 893 -7.01 -37.44 25.50
N ALA A 894 -7.19 -37.28 24.19
CA ALA A 894 -8.44 -37.57 23.50
C ALA A 894 -8.82 -39.04 23.74
N ARG A 895 -9.85 -39.27 24.56
CA ARG A 895 -10.46 -40.59 24.70
C ARG A 895 -11.08 -40.96 23.33
N PRO A 896 -10.81 -42.15 22.76
CA PRO A 896 -11.40 -42.54 21.49
C PRO A 896 -12.93 -42.59 21.61
N THR A 897 -13.63 -42.11 20.58
CA THR A 897 -15.10 -42.09 20.56
C THR A 897 -15.66 -43.50 20.51
N PRO A 898 -16.89 -43.74 21.02
CA PRO A 898 -17.53 -45.06 20.91
C PRO A 898 -17.67 -45.52 19.45
N GLU A 899 -17.81 -44.61 18.49
CA GLU A 899 -17.81 -44.93 17.06
C GLU A 899 -16.44 -45.44 16.58
N GLN A 900 -15.35 -44.76 16.95
CA GLN A 900 -13.97 -45.18 16.62
C GLN A 900 -13.61 -46.56 17.17
N LEU A 901 -14.08 -46.87 18.38
CA LEU A 901 -13.86 -48.15 19.04
C LEU A 901 -14.71 -49.27 18.42
N SER A 902 -15.91 -48.94 17.93
CA SER A 902 -16.77 -49.92 17.27
C SER A 902 -16.08 -50.51 16.02
N ASN A 903 -15.32 -49.70 15.28
CA ASN A 903 -14.60 -50.13 14.07
C ASN A 903 -13.37 -51.03 14.33
N LEU A 904 -13.13 -51.52 15.55
CA LEU A 904 -12.03 -52.46 15.81
C LEU A 904 -12.27 -53.84 15.19
N ILE A 905 -13.53 -54.26 15.15
CA ILE A 905 -13.94 -55.54 14.58
C ILE A 905 -14.97 -55.30 13.50
N LYS A 906 -14.87 -56.07 12.42
CA LYS A 906 -15.92 -56.19 11.41
C LYS A 906 -16.63 -57.52 11.60
N THR A 907 -17.96 -57.48 11.57
CA THR A 907 -18.81 -58.66 11.74
C THR A 907 -19.68 -58.89 10.51
N SER A 908 -19.69 -60.10 9.96
CA SER A 908 -20.63 -60.51 8.90
C SER A 908 -21.30 -61.83 9.26
N LEU A 909 -22.58 -61.96 8.91
CA LEU A 909 -23.38 -63.16 9.14
C LEU A 909 -23.64 -63.82 7.79
N HIS A 910 -23.19 -65.06 7.63
CA HIS A 910 -23.48 -65.89 6.47
C HIS A 910 -24.56 -66.90 6.85
N TYR A 911 -25.69 -66.81 6.17
CA TYR A 911 -26.87 -67.66 6.36
C TYR A 911 -27.67 -67.72 5.05
N PRO A 912 -28.49 -68.77 4.84
CA PRO A 912 -29.35 -68.84 3.67
C PRO A 912 -30.51 -67.85 3.79
N GLU A 913 -30.80 -67.08 2.73
CA GLU A 913 -31.91 -66.11 2.72
C GLU A 913 -33.29 -66.76 2.94
N SER A 914 -33.46 -67.99 2.47
CA SER A 914 -34.65 -68.82 2.70
C SER A 914 -34.27 -70.24 3.12
N PHE A 915 -34.96 -70.81 4.11
CA PHE A 915 -34.75 -72.17 4.58
C PHE A 915 -36.07 -72.93 4.70
N ASN A 916 -36.13 -74.10 4.07
CA ASN A 916 -37.32 -74.93 4.03
C ASN A 916 -37.26 -76.04 5.08
N HIS A 917 -38.28 -76.17 5.93
CA HIS A 917 -38.31 -77.18 6.99
C HIS A 917 -39.72 -77.72 7.22
N SER A 918 -39.86 -79.04 7.38
CA SER A 918 -41.17 -79.66 7.68
C SER A 918 -41.38 -79.77 9.18
N PHE A 919 -42.18 -78.85 9.75
CA PHE A 919 -42.46 -78.81 11.20
C PHE A 919 -43.30 -80.00 11.68
N HIS A 920 -43.97 -80.71 10.76
CA HIS A 920 -44.75 -81.92 11.05
C HIS A 920 -43.87 -83.14 11.35
N GLN A 921 -42.69 -83.24 10.73
CA GLN A 921 -41.76 -84.36 10.93
C GLN A 921 -40.76 -84.11 12.05
N LYS A 922 -40.30 -82.86 12.20
CA LYS A 922 -39.42 -82.42 13.28
C LYS A 922 -39.89 -81.07 13.78
N SER A 923 -40.25 -80.98 15.06
CA SER A 923 -40.79 -79.74 15.65
C SER A 923 -39.79 -78.59 15.73
N LEU A 924 -38.48 -78.86 15.61
CA LEU A 924 -37.41 -77.86 15.66
C LEU A 924 -36.69 -77.76 14.32
N CYS A 925 -36.64 -76.55 13.76
CA CYS A 925 -35.84 -76.20 12.57
C CYS A 925 -34.49 -75.66 13.01
N LEU A 926 -33.39 -76.28 12.57
CA LEU A 926 -32.02 -75.87 12.89
C LEU A 926 -31.33 -75.34 11.64
N VAL A 927 -31.01 -74.05 11.63
CA VAL A 927 -30.27 -73.42 10.53
C VAL A 927 -28.83 -73.15 10.98
N PRO A 928 -27.81 -73.66 10.26
CA PRO A 928 -26.43 -73.27 10.50
C PRO A 928 -26.22 -71.83 10.05
N VAL A 929 -25.61 -71.02 10.91
CA VAL A 929 -25.29 -69.62 10.66
C VAL A 929 -23.81 -69.42 10.97
N THR A 930 -23.04 -68.84 10.06
CA THR A 930 -21.63 -68.55 10.29
C THR A 930 -21.46 -67.06 10.61
N LEU A 931 -20.93 -66.75 11.79
CA LEU A 931 -20.54 -65.41 12.19
C LEU A 931 -19.05 -65.22 11.91
N LEU A 932 -18.71 -64.39 10.93
CA LEU A 932 -17.33 -64.03 10.60
C LEU A 932 -16.93 -62.80 11.41
N LEU A 933 -15.79 -62.88 12.09
CA LEU A 933 -15.17 -61.78 12.83
C LEU A 933 -13.82 -61.46 12.19
N SER A 934 -13.63 -60.22 11.75
CA SER A 934 -12.34 -59.76 11.23
C SER A 934 -11.75 -58.71 12.16
N ASN A 935 -10.55 -58.95 12.69
CA ASN A 935 -9.79 -57.93 13.40
C ASN A 935 -9.29 -56.90 12.38
N CYS A 936 -9.70 -55.65 12.51
CA CYS A 936 -9.30 -54.58 11.59
C CYS A 936 -8.12 -53.74 12.11
N SER A 937 -7.53 -54.15 13.24
CA SER A 937 -6.38 -53.48 13.86
C SER A 937 -5.07 -54.23 13.62
N GLN A 938 -3.96 -53.50 13.77
CA GLN A 938 -2.60 -54.04 13.75
C GLN A 938 -2.19 -54.67 15.10
N ALA A 939 -3.09 -54.69 16.07
CA ALA A 939 -2.85 -55.19 17.42
C ALA A 939 -3.75 -56.40 17.72
N VAL A 940 -3.45 -57.11 18.81
CA VAL A 940 -4.28 -58.24 19.26
C VAL A 940 -5.55 -57.70 19.94
N VAL A 941 -6.71 -58.21 19.53
CA VAL A 941 -8.03 -57.78 20.04
C VAL A 941 -8.70 -58.94 20.77
N ASP A 942 -9.10 -58.71 22.01
CA ASP A 942 -9.98 -59.60 22.76
C ASP A 942 -11.43 -59.31 22.38
N VAL A 943 -12.15 -60.37 22.00
CA VAL A 943 -13.51 -60.31 21.49
C VAL A 943 -14.43 -61.10 22.40
N MET A 944 -15.56 -60.53 22.76
CA MET A 944 -16.62 -61.20 23.51
C MET A 944 -17.94 -61.11 22.74
N ILE A 945 -18.51 -62.25 22.38
CA ILE A 945 -19.77 -62.35 21.65
C ILE A 945 -20.84 -62.77 22.63
N ASP A 946 -21.90 -61.98 22.76
CA ASP A 946 -23.07 -62.27 23.59
C ASP A 946 -24.28 -62.55 22.70
N LEU A 947 -24.82 -63.77 22.79
CA LEU A 947 -25.98 -64.23 22.03
C LEU A 947 -27.29 -64.16 22.82
N ARG A 948 -27.27 -63.59 24.05
CA ARG A 948 -28.47 -63.49 24.88
C ARG A 948 -29.40 -62.39 24.35
N HIS A 949 -30.68 -62.75 24.18
CA HIS A 949 -31.72 -61.76 23.92
C HIS A 949 -31.93 -60.90 25.18
N LYS A 950 -31.55 -59.62 25.13
CA LYS A 950 -32.06 -58.61 26.08
C LYS A 950 -33.31 -57.96 25.47
N THR A 951 -34.41 -57.96 26.21
CA THR A 951 -35.57 -57.10 25.95
C THR A 951 -35.15 -55.65 26.13
N THR A 952 -34.71 -55.00 25.06
CA THR A 952 -34.38 -53.56 25.05
C THR A 952 -35.36 -52.82 24.16
N SER A 953 -36.18 -51.95 24.80
CA SER A 953 -37.12 -50.93 24.27
C SER A 953 -38.23 -51.37 23.29
N PRO A 954 -39.47 -50.85 23.40
CA PRO A 954 -40.63 -51.33 22.65
C PRO A 954 -40.77 -50.82 21.19
N GLU A 955 -39.78 -50.12 20.63
CA GLU A 955 -39.97 -49.35 19.38
C GLU A 955 -39.21 -49.88 18.16
N ALA A 956 -38.64 -51.09 18.19
CA ALA A 956 -38.01 -51.69 17.02
C ALA A 956 -38.50 -53.12 16.74
N LEU A 957 -39.33 -53.22 15.68
CA LEU A 957 -39.63 -54.39 14.86
C LEU A 957 -40.70 -55.37 15.39
N GLU A 958 -41.95 -55.07 15.02
CA GLU A 958 -42.97 -56.07 14.72
C GLU A 958 -42.48 -56.97 13.56
N ILE A 959 -41.69 -57.99 13.87
CA ILE A 959 -41.47 -59.11 12.96
C ILE A 959 -41.73 -60.40 13.75
N HIS A 960 -42.73 -61.15 13.30
CA HIS A 960 -43.28 -62.33 13.96
C HIS A 960 -42.23 -63.43 14.20
N GLY A 961 -41.91 -63.67 15.47
CA GLY A 961 -41.33 -64.93 15.95
C GLY A 961 -40.06 -64.81 16.78
N SER A 962 -40.08 -65.35 17.99
CA SER A 962 -38.86 -65.58 18.77
C SER A 962 -38.12 -66.80 18.23
N PHE A 963 -36.90 -66.62 17.72
CA PHE A 963 -35.95 -67.71 17.48
C PHE A 963 -34.92 -67.74 18.63
N THR A 964 -34.21 -68.86 18.78
CA THR A 964 -33.22 -69.02 19.86
C THR A 964 -31.89 -69.50 19.29
N TRP A 965 -30.78 -68.91 19.72
CA TRP A 965 -29.43 -69.44 19.46
C TRP A 965 -29.18 -70.70 20.29
N LEU A 966 -28.79 -71.80 19.66
CA LEU A 966 -28.43 -73.04 20.35
C LEU A 966 -26.93 -73.14 20.59
N GLY A 967 -26.56 -73.53 21.82
CA GLY A 967 -25.19 -73.77 22.22
C GLY A 967 -24.70 -72.79 23.28
N GLN A 968 -23.41 -72.45 23.22
CA GLN A 968 -22.79 -71.52 24.16
C GLN A 968 -23.35 -70.11 23.97
N THR A 969 -23.81 -69.49 25.06
CA THR A 969 -24.48 -68.17 25.05
C THR A 969 -23.51 -67.00 24.99
N GLN A 970 -22.26 -67.22 25.39
CA GLN A 970 -21.19 -66.22 25.34
C GLN A 970 -19.87 -66.85 24.89
N TYR A 971 -19.25 -66.29 23.85
CA TYR A 971 -17.91 -66.69 23.37
C TYR A 971 -16.89 -65.63 23.76
N ARG A 972 -15.67 -66.06 24.14
CA ARG A 972 -14.51 -65.19 24.33
C ARG A 972 -13.38 -65.67 23.44
N LEU A 973 -12.86 -64.80 22.60
CA LEU A 973 -11.87 -65.10 21.57
C LEU A 973 -10.76 -64.04 21.64
N GLN A 974 -9.57 -64.39 21.17
CA GLN A 974 -8.47 -63.44 21.01
C GLN A 974 -8.01 -63.52 19.55
N LEU A 975 -8.14 -62.41 18.81
CA LEU A 975 -7.82 -62.33 17.39
C LEU A 975 -6.48 -61.63 17.20
N LYS A 976 -5.57 -62.25 16.45
CA LYS A 976 -4.30 -61.65 16.02
C LYS A 976 -4.57 -60.51 15.03
N SER A 977 -3.56 -59.67 14.81
CA SER A 977 -3.60 -58.59 13.83
C SER A 977 -4.12 -59.09 12.48
N GLN A 978 -5.16 -58.45 11.95
CA GLN A 978 -5.78 -58.77 10.65
C GLN A 978 -6.31 -60.22 10.50
N GLU A 979 -6.53 -60.93 11.62
CA GLU A 979 -7.08 -62.29 11.60
C GLU A 979 -8.59 -62.28 11.33
N VAL A 980 -9.03 -63.21 10.47
CA VAL A 980 -10.45 -63.49 10.22
C VAL A 980 -10.80 -64.82 10.88
N TYR A 981 -11.76 -64.81 11.79
CA TYR A 981 -12.23 -65.97 12.52
C TYR A 981 -13.69 -66.27 12.19
N SER A 982 -13.97 -67.51 11.79
CA SER A 982 -15.32 -67.98 11.46
C SER A 982 -15.91 -68.77 12.62
N LEU A 983 -16.91 -68.22 13.29
CA LEU A 983 -17.66 -68.90 14.36
C LEU A 983 -18.94 -69.54 13.81
N GLN A 984 -19.07 -70.85 14.01
CA GLN A 984 -20.27 -71.59 13.61
C GLN A 984 -21.34 -71.53 14.71
N LEU A 985 -22.49 -70.94 14.37
CA LEU A 985 -23.68 -70.79 15.21
C LEU A 985 -24.84 -71.63 14.66
N LYS A 986 -25.83 -71.91 15.50
CA LYS A 986 -27.07 -72.61 15.09
C LYS A 986 -28.27 -71.82 15.59
N ALA A 987 -29.09 -71.34 14.67
CA ALA A 987 -30.35 -70.71 14.98
C ALA A 987 -31.48 -71.76 14.98
N CYS A 988 -32.29 -71.78 16.03
CA CYS A 988 -33.41 -72.69 16.18
C CYS A 988 -34.74 -71.95 16.06
N PHE A 989 -35.60 -72.45 15.18
CA PHE A 989 -36.93 -71.91 14.90
C PHE A 989 -38.00 -72.97 15.21
N VAL A 990 -39.14 -72.52 15.72
CA VAL A 990 -40.24 -73.39 16.15
C VAL A 990 -41.47 -73.25 15.24
N HIS A 991 -41.50 -72.21 14.40
CA HIS A 991 -42.58 -71.96 13.46
C HIS A 991 -42.03 -71.31 12.18
N THR A 992 -42.87 -71.19 11.16
CA THR A 992 -42.56 -70.41 9.96
C THR A 992 -42.63 -68.92 10.23
N GLY A 993 -41.88 -68.14 9.47
CA GLY A 993 -41.87 -66.68 9.59
C GLY A 993 -40.62 -66.05 9.00
N VAL A 994 -40.59 -64.72 9.05
CA VAL A 994 -39.40 -63.92 8.76
C VAL A 994 -38.73 -63.63 10.10
N TYR A 995 -37.44 -63.88 10.23
CA TYR A 995 -36.71 -63.67 11.49
C TYR A 995 -35.49 -62.79 11.25
N ASN A 996 -35.17 -61.91 12.20
CA ASN A 996 -33.96 -61.10 12.16
C ASN A 996 -32.84 -61.76 12.96
N LEU A 997 -31.87 -62.36 12.27
CA LEU A 997 -30.67 -62.98 12.85
C LEU A 997 -29.63 -61.96 13.35
N GLY A 998 -29.83 -60.65 13.15
CA GLY A 998 -28.91 -59.57 13.54
C GLY A 998 -28.89 -59.26 15.04
N THR A 999 -29.03 -60.28 15.88
CA THR A 999 -29.09 -60.17 17.36
C THR A 999 -27.76 -60.37 18.11
N PRO A 1000 -26.68 -60.97 17.56
CA PRO A 1000 -25.39 -61.09 18.25
C PRO A 1000 -24.82 -59.72 18.64
N ARG A 1001 -24.40 -59.56 19.91
CA ARG A 1001 -23.67 -58.38 20.39
C ARG A 1001 -22.19 -58.70 20.48
N VAL A 1002 -21.37 -57.97 19.75
CA VAL A 1002 -19.92 -58.17 19.74
C VAL A 1002 -19.25 -57.03 20.51
N PHE A 1003 -18.48 -57.40 21.52
CA PHE A 1003 -17.67 -56.51 22.33
C PHE A 1003 -16.20 -56.70 21.97
N ALA A 1004 -15.49 -55.61 21.70
CA ALA A 1004 -14.08 -55.63 21.34
C ALA A 1004 -13.26 -54.76 22.31
N LYS A 1005 -12.07 -55.24 22.69
CA LYS A 1005 -11.05 -54.46 23.42
C LYS A 1005 -9.64 -54.89 22.98
N LEU A 1006 -8.65 -54.00 23.09
CA LEU A 1006 -7.25 -54.36 22.85
C LEU A 1006 -6.70 -55.21 24.00
N ALA A 1007 -5.91 -56.25 23.69
CA ALA A 1007 -5.52 -57.28 24.65
C ALA A 1007 -4.61 -56.79 25.80
N ASP A 1008 -3.86 -55.69 25.61
CA ASP A 1008 -2.74 -55.35 26.49
C ASP A 1008 -3.05 -54.43 27.69
N GLN A 1009 -4.30 -54.02 27.97
CA GLN A 1009 -4.61 -53.13 29.12
C GLN A 1009 -5.98 -53.31 29.83
N ALA A 1010 -5.97 -52.93 31.12
CA ALA A 1010 -7.03 -53.09 32.14
C ALA A 1010 -8.12 -51.97 32.17
N THR A 1011 -8.00 -50.91 31.38
CA THR A 1011 -9.04 -49.87 31.25
C THR A 1011 -10.02 -50.23 30.14
N LEU A 1012 -11.26 -50.53 30.54
CA LEU A 1012 -12.37 -50.97 29.68
C LEU A 1012 -12.82 -49.87 28.70
N PHE A 1013 -12.32 -49.91 27.46
CA PHE A 1013 -13.00 -49.33 26.31
C PHE A 1013 -13.79 -50.43 25.61
N GLU A 1014 -14.84 -50.94 26.26
CA GLU A 1014 -15.76 -51.87 25.62
C GLU A 1014 -16.71 -51.09 24.73
N THR A 1015 -16.77 -51.46 23.45
CA THR A 1015 -17.87 -51.05 22.57
C THR A 1015 -18.72 -52.23 22.21
N SER A 1016 -20.04 -52.06 22.31
CA SER A 1016 -21.00 -53.00 21.75
C SER A 1016 -21.26 -52.62 20.30
N GLN A 1017 -20.78 -53.42 19.36
CA GLN A 1017 -21.37 -53.41 18.02
C GLN A 1017 -22.63 -54.29 18.04
N GLN A 1018 -23.77 -53.66 17.75
CA GLN A 1018 -24.97 -54.37 17.32
C GLN A 1018 -25.04 -54.21 15.79
N ASN A 1019 -25.28 -55.30 15.07
CA ASN A 1019 -25.40 -55.23 13.61
C ASN A 1019 -26.54 -54.27 13.26
N SER A 1020 -26.21 -53.13 12.64
CA SER A 1020 -27.17 -52.06 12.33
C SER A 1020 -28.07 -52.40 11.13
N MET A 1021 -27.72 -53.43 10.36
CA MET A 1021 -28.52 -53.91 9.23
C MET A 1021 -29.31 -55.17 9.62
N PRO A 1022 -30.61 -55.25 9.28
CA PRO A 1022 -31.44 -56.41 9.59
C PRO A 1022 -30.97 -57.61 8.77
N ALA A 1023 -30.57 -58.69 9.45
CA ALA A 1023 -30.17 -59.95 8.82
C ALA A 1023 -31.40 -60.86 8.74
N LEU A 1024 -32.25 -60.65 7.74
CA LEU A 1024 -33.55 -61.33 7.62
C LEU A 1024 -33.41 -62.71 6.97
N ILE A 1025 -34.00 -63.74 7.60
CA ILE A 1025 -34.16 -65.09 7.05
C ILE A 1025 -35.63 -65.45 6.96
N ILE A 1026 -36.03 -66.14 5.89
CA ILE A 1026 -37.40 -66.64 5.69
C ILE A 1026 -37.42 -68.15 5.95
N ILE A 1027 -38.22 -68.59 6.93
CA ILE A 1027 -38.44 -70.02 7.23
C ILE A 1027 -39.78 -70.46 6.65
N ASN A 1028 -39.74 -71.36 5.65
CA ASN A 1028 -40.93 -71.90 4.99
C ASN A 1028 -41.26 -73.30 5.54
N ASN A 1029 -42.57 -73.62 5.63
CA ASN A 1029 -43.03 -74.98 5.93
C ASN A 1029 -43.18 -75.74 4.60
N ILE A 1030 -42.69 -76.98 4.54
CA ILE A 1030 -42.92 -77.91 3.42
C ILE A 1030 -43.67 -79.15 3.91
#